data_AF-A0A0Q5ULU3-F1
#
_entry.id   AF-A0A0Q5ULU3-F1
#
_cell.length_a   1.000
_cell.length_b   1.000
_cell.length_c   1.000
_cell.angle_alpha   90.00
_cell.angle_beta   90.00
_cell.angle_gamma   90.00
#
_symmetry.space_group_name_H-M   'P 1'
#
loop_
_entity.id
_entity.type
_entity.pdbx_description
1 polymer ?
#
loop_
_entity_poly.entity_id
_entity_poly.type
_entity_poly.pdbx_seq_one_letter_code
_entity_poly.pdbx_strand_id
1 'polypeptide(L)'
;MSLDGPAKRQLFITMASRPEGATAQDVHAAAQAEGGTDTVEAFHNLGRRLARSGRLVVDESGSRRLYFAKEDVSGAWIDEEYLQSMVDAERPIESLTVLREASRQLRTVPPEAWRAAAAVLQGINARDAAITAITEYADDLVDHLEVLGDIISNSADHSAAERERVKRRCEGCIEMLTAICRDGLGISRDAIHIPVTPDAGMAHIAKHGRSLVTADLLADEIGRRVEDAPAIMLLDVPEVDERMIVAGVDGSTQGGLLSVDGTAGDYAFGGPPQITLNTAAAVLNRKLRRSGRETDVFLRLPSAPEDIQRRENAYTIMSPMFYPDLSEAEYMHSAWNAMDVLESRAARKAMDHWPMPGGEIEVNPADVVIRDGTVVPNDRDPSHYAQLDSYGRIVREMVSLSWEMTQKCRDDAHTVAGAVKASQLRVVGPILNYVISQAAGTPQTTLTSWALDAMNAIPDQQLLSRLLSHTRHEKGTWARSAIFMRPFHATTTAFSRYYERAADRAPAREIEDRIRRAAGTEPERRTSDQHGWAEARIPNAYTQLLDNAWFAGFYAITVQKLDQGIALPRLELLVPAATGETGAFPQAVFEHRDRLLTALATTGYGVSQDHNMFGAAGRIDFIPAMLQKAHDVVFGFARDMKLRAGEYLDRLLANEVGSRRRQNIRVRPWKPEELQAWHDRISQARVSQGDQARIVGKNGS
;
A
#
# COMPACT_ATOMS: atom_id res chain seq x y z
N MET A 1 21.43 40.40 -17.19
CA MET A 1 21.87 39.07 -16.69
C MET A 1 20.62 38.20 -16.71
N SER A 2 20.62 37.02 -17.35
CA SER A 2 19.44 36.14 -17.26
C SER A 2 19.30 35.68 -15.81
N LEU A 3 18.11 35.85 -15.22
CA LEU A 3 17.81 35.28 -13.90
C LEU A 3 18.09 33.76 -13.96
N ASP A 4 18.74 33.21 -12.95
CA ASP A 4 19.00 31.78 -12.91
C ASP A 4 17.68 30.97 -12.81
N GLY A 5 17.73 29.68 -13.16
CA GLY A 5 16.55 28.81 -13.14
C GLY A 5 15.83 28.76 -11.77
N PRO A 6 16.54 28.68 -10.64
CA PRO A 6 15.96 28.77 -9.30
C PRO A 6 15.27 30.11 -8.98
N ALA A 7 15.90 31.25 -9.28
CA ALA A 7 15.37 32.58 -9.02
C ALA A 7 14.09 32.85 -9.81
N LYS A 8 14.03 32.41 -11.08
CA LYS A 8 12.81 32.47 -11.91
C LYS A 8 11.64 31.69 -11.31
N ARG A 9 11.92 30.50 -10.77
CA ARG A 9 10.91 29.65 -10.11
C ARG A 9 10.39 30.34 -8.85
N GLN A 10 11.28 30.87 -8.04
CA GLN A 10 10.92 31.55 -6.80
C GLN A 10 10.08 32.80 -7.08
N LEU A 11 10.47 33.61 -8.07
CA LEU A 11 9.70 34.79 -8.49
C LEU A 11 8.28 34.40 -8.93
N PHE A 12 8.14 33.33 -9.72
CA PHE A 12 6.84 32.85 -10.17
C PHE A 12 5.95 32.43 -9.00
N ILE A 13 6.48 31.64 -8.07
CA ILE A 13 5.74 31.15 -6.89
C ILE A 13 5.33 32.34 -6.00
N THR A 14 6.24 33.28 -5.74
CA THR A 14 5.96 34.48 -4.94
C THR A 14 4.81 35.30 -5.55
N MET A 15 4.82 35.51 -6.87
CA MET A 15 3.76 36.26 -7.54
C MET A 15 2.44 35.49 -7.58
N ALA A 16 2.49 34.18 -7.80
CA ALA A 16 1.31 33.32 -7.78
C ALA A 16 0.71 33.15 -6.37
N SER A 17 1.45 33.47 -5.31
CA SER A 17 0.96 33.44 -3.92
C SER A 17 0.08 34.64 -3.56
N ARG A 18 -0.12 35.59 -4.48
CA ARG A 18 -1.02 36.73 -4.25
C ARG A 18 -2.48 36.27 -4.31
N PRO A 19 -3.41 36.91 -3.58
CA PRO A 19 -4.83 36.55 -3.59
C PRO A 19 -5.46 36.50 -4.99
N GLU A 20 -5.00 37.37 -5.89
CA GLU A 20 -5.43 37.45 -7.28
C GLU A 20 -4.73 36.46 -8.24
N GLY A 21 -3.75 35.69 -7.74
CA GLY A 21 -2.89 34.85 -8.56
C GLY A 21 -1.94 35.66 -9.46
N ALA A 22 -1.25 34.98 -10.36
CA ALA A 22 -0.40 35.64 -11.36
C ALA A 22 -0.55 34.99 -12.73
N THR A 23 -0.50 35.80 -13.79
CA THR A 23 -0.32 35.28 -15.15
C THR A 23 1.16 35.14 -15.46
N ALA A 24 1.49 34.30 -16.46
CA ALA A 24 2.87 34.20 -16.94
C ALA A 24 3.38 35.54 -17.51
N GLN A 25 2.49 36.39 -18.03
CA GLN A 25 2.81 37.74 -18.48
C GLN A 25 3.21 38.66 -17.31
N ASP A 26 2.52 38.57 -16.17
CA ASP A 26 2.84 39.38 -14.98
C ASP A 26 4.22 39.01 -14.42
N VAL A 27 4.52 37.70 -14.36
CA VAL A 27 5.83 37.21 -13.89
C VAL A 27 6.94 37.59 -14.85
N HIS A 28 6.69 37.53 -16.16
CA HIS A 28 7.64 38.00 -17.16
C HIS A 28 7.92 39.50 -17.03
N ALA A 29 6.89 40.33 -16.82
CA ALA A 29 7.07 41.77 -16.64
C ALA A 29 7.91 42.09 -15.38
N ALA A 30 7.68 41.37 -14.27
CA ALA A 30 8.48 41.49 -13.06
C ALA A 30 9.94 41.06 -13.29
N ALA A 31 10.16 39.95 -14.01
CA ALA A 31 11.50 39.49 -14.35
C ALA A 31 12.26 40.46 -15.27
N GLN A 32 11.57 41.16 -16.17
CA GLN A 32 12.17 42.20 -17.00
C GLN A 32 12.57 43.43 -16.19
N ALA A 33 11.78 43.82 -15.18
CA ALA A 33 12.11 44.90 -14.27
C ALA A 33 13.38 44.61 -13.44
N GLU A 34 13.68 43.33 -13.19
CA GLU A 34 14.91 42.86 -12.54
C GLU A 34 16.09 42.62 -13.52
N GLY A 35 15.95 43.04 -14.78
CA GLY A 35 17.02 42.95 -15.79
C GLY A 35 17.14 41.59 -16.50
N GLY A 36 16.09 40.76 -16.44
CA GLY A 36 15.97 39.49 -17.15
C GLY A 36 15.74 39.66 -18.66
N THR A 37 16.27 38.73 -19.45
CA THR A 37 16.24 38.77 -20.93
C THR A 37 15.43 37.63 -21.56
N ASP A 38 14.73 36.84 -20.74
CA ASP A 38 13.97 35.67 -21.18
C ASP A 38 12.65 36.06 -21.83
N THR A 39 12.14 35.20 -22.72
CA THR A 39 10.89 35.48 -23.44
C THR A 39 9.67 35.20 -22.57
N VAL A 40 8.55 35.87 -22.85
CA VAL A 40 7.26 35.61 -22.20
C VAL A 40 6.82 34.13 -22.33
N GLU A 41 7.16 33.49 -23.45
CA GLU A 41 6.87 32.08 -23.68
C GLU A 41 7.65 31.15 -22.73
N ALA A 42 8.86 31.55 -22.31
CA ALA A 42 9.62 30.83 -21.28
C ALA A 42 8.87 30.84 -19.92
N PHE A 43 8.18 31.94 -19.59
CA PHE A 43 7.33 32.02 -18.39
C PHE A 43 6.03 31.22 -18.56
N HIS A 44 5.42 31.20 -19.75
CA HIS A 44 4.30 30.28 -20.01
C HIS A 44 4.71 28.81 -19.83
N ASN A 45 5.90 28.44 -20.28
CA ASN A 45 6.46 27.10 -20.10
C ASN A 45 6.83 26.81 -18.64
N LEU A 46 7.33 27.81 -17.91
CA LEU A 46 7.63 27.69 -16.49
C LEU A 46 6.36 27.50 -15.66
N GLY A 47 5.33 28.31 -15.88
CA GLY A 47 4.03 28.17 -15.22
C GLY A 47 3.40 26.80 -15.47
N ARG A 48 3.40 26.32 -16.72
CA ARG A 48 2.93 24.96 -17.05
C ARG A 48 3.71 23.86 -16.34
N ARG A 49 5.04 23.98 -16.24
CA ARG A 49 5.88 23.00 -15.52
C ARG A 49 5.62 23.02 -14.02
N LEU A 50 5.46 24.20 -13.43
CA LEU A 50 5.17 24.35 -12.01
C LEU A 50 3.75 23.84 -11.66
N ALA A 51 2.78 24.05 -12.56
CA ALA A 51 1.45 23.46 -12.44
C ALA A 51 1.47 21.93 -12.56
N ARG A 52 2.15 21.38 -13.58
CA ARG A 52 2.29 19.92 -13.75
C ARG A 52 3.06 19.24 -12.62
N SER A 53 3.99 19.94 -11.98
CA SER A 53 4.70 19.44 -10.79
C SER A 53 3.94 19.69 -9.48
N GLY A 54 2.68 20.14 -9.54
CA GLY A 54 1.80 20.32 -8.39
C GLY A 54 2.15 21.50 -7.49
N ARG A 55 3.04 22.40 -7.92
CA ARG A 55 3.47 23.59 -7.16
C ARG A 55 2.57 24.81 -7.39
N LEU A 56 1.83 24.82 -8.50
CA LEU A 56 0.82 25.85 -8.81
C LEU A 56 -0.52 25.16 -9.15
N VAL A 57 -1.62 25.84 -8.85
CA VAL A 57 -2.97 25.51 -9.34
C VAL A 57 -3.31 26.45 -10.49
N VAL A 58 -4.00 25.96 -11.52
CA VAL A 58 -4.37 26.74 -12.70
C VAL A 58 -5.86 27.01 -12.68
N ASP A 59 -6.23 28.27 -12.86
CA ASP A 59 -7.60 28.68 -13.17
C ASP A 59 -7.70 29.14 -14.62
N GLU A 60 -8.60 28.48 -15.37
CA GLU A 60 -8.87 28.73 -16.78
C GLU A 60 -10.30 29.23 -17.02
N SER A 61 -11.05 29.53 -15.96
CA SER A 61 -12.44 29.99 -16.05
C SER A 61 -12.58 31.39 -16.67
N GLY A 62 -11.49 32.18 -16.69
CA GLY A 62 -11.42 33.52 -17.27
C GLY A 62 -10.73 33.61 -18.63
N SER A 63 -10.67 34.81 -19.20
CA SER A 63 -10.00 35.09 -20.49
C SER A 63 -8.46 35.01 -20.42
N ARG A 64 -7.90 34.86 -19.22
CA ARG A 64 -6.45 34.71 -18.97
C ARG A 64 -6.23 33.52 -18.06
N ARG A 65 -5.22 32.71 -18.37
CA ARG A 65 -4.77 31.60 -17.52
C ARG A 65 -4.07 32.17 -16.28
N LEU A 66 -4.70 32.03 -15.12
CA LEU A 66 -4.17 32.45 -13.84
C LEU A 66 -3.50 31.27 -13.14
N TYR A 67 -2.37 31.53 -12.50
CA TYR A 67 -1.67 30.58 -11.65
C TYR A 67 -1.74 31.04 -10.21
N PHE A 68 -2.13 30.13 -9.32
CA PHE A 68 -2.10 30.32 -7.89
C PHE A 68 -0.99 29.44 -7.32
N ALA A 69 -0.19 29.98 -6.41
CA ALA A 69 0.69 29.13 -5.62
C ALA A 69 -0.19 28.19 -4.81
N LYS A 70 0.15 26.92 -4.82
CA LYS A 70 -0.49 25.99 -3.90
C LYS A 70 -0.09 26.47 -2.50
N GLU A 71 -1.04 26.97 -1.72
CA GLU A 71 -0.79 27.20 -0.30
C GLU A 71 -0.25 25.89 0.27
N ASP A 72 0.84 25.94 1.05
CA ASP A 72 1.30 24.84 1.89
C ASP A 72 0.27 24.64 3.02
N VAL A 73 -0.92 24.20 2.62
CA VAL A 73 -1.85 23.54 3.51
C VAL A 73 -1.17 22.21 3.79
N SER A 74 -0.60 22.10 5.00
CA SER A 74 -0.16 20.84 5.59
C SER A 74 -1.23 19.77 5.31
N GLY A 75 -0.97 18.96 4.29
CA GLY A 75 -1.98 18.11 3.68
C GLY A 75 -1.24 17.03 2.93
N ALA A 76 -1.10 15.89 3.59
CA ALA A 76 -0.75 14.64 2.94
C ALA A 76 -1.56 14.52 1.65
N TRP A 77 -0.89 14.18 0.55
CA TRP A 77 -1.62 13.69 -0.61
C TRP A 77 -2.47 12.52 -0.14
N ILE A 78 -3.77 12.67 -0.38
CA ILE A 78 -4.76 11.66 -0.11
C ILE A 78 -4.71 10.76 -1.34
N ASP A 79 -4.24 9.52 -1.22
CA ASP A 79 -4.27 8.59 -2.35
C ASP A 79 -5.72 8.32 -2.79
N GLU A 80 -5.95 7.85 -4.01
CA GLU A 80 -7.31 7.66 -4.55
C GLU A 80 -8.10 6.56 -3.80
N GLU A 81 -7.42 5.57 -3.24
CA GLU A 81 -7.93 4.55 -2.33
C GLU A 81 -8.27 5.14 -0.95
N TYR A 82 -7.51 6.14 -0.47
CA TYR A 82 -7.74 6.93 0.75
C TYR A 82 -8.84 7.98 0.56
N LEU A 83 -9.03 8.52 -0.66
CA LEU A 83 -10.24 9.27 -1.03
C LEU A 83 -11.43 8.31 -1.04
N GLN A 84 -11.37 7.19 -1.73
CA GLN A 84 -12.49 6.23 -1.79
C GLN A 84 -12.82 5.58 -0.43
N SER A 85 -11.86 5.46 0.50
CA SER A 85 -12.08 4.86 1.83
C SER A 85 -12.37 5.86 2.96
N MET A 86 -12.17 7.16 2.73
CA MET A 86 -12.47 8.21 3.73
C MET A 86 -13.54 9.20 3.32
N VAL A 87 -13.68 9.43 2.03
CA VAL A 87 -14.56 10.45 1.48
C VAL A 87 -15.77 9.70 0.97
N ASP A 88 -16.92 9.90 1.63
CA ASP A 88 -18.18 9.86 0.90
C ASP A 88 -17.93 10.71 -0.36
N ALA A 89 -17.94 10.09 -1.55
CA ALA A 89 -17.60 10.76 -2.80
C ALA A 89 -18.46 12.02 -3.01
N GLU A 90 -19.60 12.09 -2.33
CA GLU A 90 -20.51 13.23 -2.30
C GLU A 90 -20.08 14.34 -1.30
N ARG A 91 -19.29 14.07 -0.24
CA ARG A 91 -18.96 15.02 0.86
C ARG A 91 -17.55 14.89 1.52
N PRO A 92 -16.43 15.11 0.80
CA PRO A 92 -15.04 15.02 1.32
C PRO A 92 -14.68 15.88 2.54
N ILE A 93 -15.28 17.06 2.65
CA ILE A 93 -14.86 18.08 3.63
C ILE A 93 -15.30 17.71 5.05
N GLU A 94 -16.46 17.07 5.19
CA GLU A 94 -17.01 16.66 6.49
C GLU A 94 -16.16 15.54 7.11
N SER A 95 -15.83 14.50 6.34
CA SER A 95 -14.97 13.39 6.78
C SER A 95 -13.58 13.86 7.23
N LEU A 96 -12.97 14.79 6.49
CA LEU A 96 -11.68 15.38 6.86
C LEU A 96 -11.76 16.20 8.16
N THR A 97 -12.89 16.85 8.41
CA THR A 97 -13.11 17.62 9.64
C THR A 97 -13.24 16.68 10.84
N VAL A 98 -13.98 15.58 10.70
CA VAL A 98 -14.10 14.55 11.74
C VAL A 98 -12.75 13.94 12.08
N LEU A 99 -11.95 13.58 11.07
CA LEU A 99 -10.61 13.02 11.27
C LEU A 99 -9.65 14.00 11.98
N ARG A 100 -9.69 15.28 11.59
CA ARG A 100 -8.89 16.33 12.23
C ARG A 100 -9.27 16.51 13.69
N GLU A 101 -10.56 16.51 13.97
CA GLU A 101 -11.09 16.62 15.32
C GLU A 101 -10.74 15.39 16.17
N ALA A 102 -10.91 14.17 15.64
CA ALA A 102 -10.48 12.93 16.30
C ALA A 102 -8.98 12.92 16.59
N SER A 103 -8.15 13.34 15.63
CA SER A 103 -6.70 13.47 15.80
C SER A 103 -6.33 14.51 16.86
N ARG A 104 -7.08 15.63 16.94
CA ARG A 104 -6.93 16.64 17.99
C ARG A 104 -7.28 16.05 19.35
N GLN A 105 -8.39 15.33 19.46
CA GLN A 105 -8.84 14.69 20.69
C GLN A 105 -7.81 13.67 21.20
N LEU A 106 -7.25 12.83 20.32
CA LEU A 106 -6.19 11.89 20.68
C LEU A 106 -4.96 12.56 21.32
N ARG A 107 -4.60 13.77 20.86
CA ARG A 107 -3.48 14.54 21.44
C ARG A 107 -3.82 15.14 22.81
N THR A 108 -5.10 15.30 23.13
CA THR A 108 -5.57 15.86 24.41
C THR A 108 -5.80 14.82 25.49
N VAL A 109 -5.81 13.52 25.16
CA VAL A 109 -5.97 12.45 26.15
C VAL A 109 -4.74 12.41 27.08
N PRO A 110 -4.91 12.54 28.40
CA PRO A 110 -3.80 12.60 29.34
C PRO A 110 -3.06 11.25 29.43
N PRO A 111 -1.73 11.25 29.70
CA PRO A 111 -0.93 10.03 29.82
C PRO A 111 -1.46 9.00 30.84
N GLU A 112 -2.16 9.45 31.88
CA GLU A 112 -2.81 8.61 32.89
C GLU A 112 -3.96 7.78 32.30
N ALA A 113 -4.76 8.38 31.42
CA ALA A 113 -5.86 7.69 30.76
C ALA A 113 -5.34 6.59 29.81
N TRP A 114 -4.27 6.87 29.06
CA TRP A 114 -3.61 5.85 28.22
C TRP A 114 -3.07 4.66 29.04
N ARG A 115 -2.48 4.95 30.21
CA ARG A 115 -2.01 3.91 31.14
C ARG A 115 -3.16 3.06 31.70
N ALA A 116 -4.26 3.70 32.08
CA ALA A 116 -5.45 3.00 32.58
C ALA A 116 -6.07 2.12 31.49
N ALA A 117 -6.22 2.64 30.27
CA ALA A 117 -6.71 1.89 29.11
C ALA A 117 -5.81 0.69 28.80
N ALA A 118 -4.49 0.87 28.79
CA ALA A 118 -3.56 -0.25 28.57
C ALA A 118 -3.67 -1.34 29.66
N ALA A 119 -3.83 -0.95 30.93
CA ALA A 119 -4.01 -1.90 32.03
C ALA A 119 -5.32 -2.69 31.92
N VAL A 120 -6.40 -2.06 31.47
CA VAL A 120 -7.66 -2.75 31.15
C VAL A 120 -7.44 -3.80 30.06
N LEU A 121 -6.77 -3.42 28.97
CA LEU A 121 -6.51 -4.31 27.83
C LEU A 121 -5.52 -5.45 28.12
N GLN A 122 -4.70 -5.34 29.18
CA GLN A 122 -3.87 -6.44 29.66
C GLN A 122 -4.67 -7.51 30.42
N GLY A 123 -5.84 -7.16 30.95
CA GLY A 123 -6.71 -8.06 31.71
C GLY A 123 -7.81 -8.72 30.86
N ILE A 124 -7.93 -8.38 29.58
CA ILE A 124 -9.05 -8.79 28.72
C ILE A 124 -8.52 -9.59 27.54
N ASN A 125 -9.10 -10.78 27.33
CA ASN A 125 -8.80 -11.62 26.18
C ASN A 125 -9.28 -10.96 24.88
N ALA A 126 -8.42 -10.94 23.86
CA ALA A 126 -8.66 -10.29 22.58
C ALA A 126 -9.81 -10.94 21.78
N ARG A 127 -9.98 -12.27 21.88
CA ARG A 127 -11.10 -12.98 21.23
C ARG A 127 -12.42 -12.56 21.83
N ASP A 128 -12.51 -12.60 23.17
CA ASP A 128 -13.72 -12.24 23.89
C ASP A 128 -14.08 -10.78 23.64
N ALA A 129 -13.08 -9.89 23.63
CA ALA A 129 -13.25 -8.49 23.24
C ALA A 129 -13.81 -8.34 21.82
N ALA A 130 -13.27 -9.08 20.85
CA ALA A 130 -13.72 -9.01 19.47
C ALA A 130 -15.16 -9.52 19.31
N ILE A 131 -15.50 -10.66 19.92
CA ILE A 131 -16.87 -11.20 19.91
C ILE A 131 -17.83 -10.20 20.54
N THR A 132 -17.52 -9.71 21.73
CA THR A 132 -18.37 -8.76 22.47
C THR A 132 -18.58 -7.48 21.67
N ALA A 133 -17.50 -6.83 21.21
CA ALA A 133 -17.61 -5.57 20.48
C ALA A 133 -18.40 -5.71 19.17
N ILE A 134 -18.18 -6.79 18.40
CA ILE A 134 -18.91 -7.02 17.14
C ILE A 134 -20.39 -7.26 17.40
N THR A 135 -20.74 -8.07 18.39
CA THR A 135 -22.15 -8.30 18.76
C THR A 135 -22.84 -7.02 19.19
N GLU A 136 -22.19 -6.24 20.05
CA GLU A 136 -22.75 -5.00 20.60
C GLU A 136 -22.92 -3.93 19.51
N TYR A 137 -21.96 -3.79 18.58
CA TYR A 137 -22.13 -2.91 17.42
C TYR A 137 -23.24 -3.37 16.47
N ALA A 138 -23.49 -4.68 16.38
CA ALA A 138 -24.59 -5.20 15.59
C ALA A 138 -25.95 -4.91 16.26
N ASP A 139 -26.02 -5.03 17.60
CA ASP A 139 -27.21 -4.68 18.37
C ASP A 139 -27.50 -3.17 18.33
N ASP A 140 -26.48 -2.32 18.43
CA ASP A 140 -26.60 -0.86 18.24
C ASP A 140 -27.18 -0.52 16.86
N LEU A 141 -26.72 -1.22 15.80
CA LEU A 141 -27.25 -1.04 14.46
C LEU A 141 -28.75 -1.43 14.40
N VAL A 142 -29.14 -2.54 15.03
CA VAL A 142 -30.54 -2.99 15.08
C VAL A 142 -31.42 -1.94 15.75
N ASP A 143 -30.99 -1.42 16.91
CA ASP A 143 -31.71 -0.39 17.63
C ASP A 143 -31.86 0.89 16.80
N HIS A 144 -30.81 1.31 16.09
CA HIS A 144 -30.88 2.45 15.18
C HIS A 144 -31.81 2.21 13.98
N LEU A 145 -31.84 1.00 13.43
CA LEU A 145 -32.73 0.63 12.33
C LEU A 145 -34.20 0.62 12.76
N GLU A 146 -34.52 0.14 13.96
CA GLU A 146 -35.87 0.18 14.52
C GLU A 146 -36.34 1.62 14.73
N VAL A 147 -35.48 2.48 15.32
CA VAL A 147 -35.77 3.92 15.48
C VAL A 147 -35.99 4.58 14.12
N LEU A 148 -35.19 4.24 13.11
CA LEU A 148 -35.37 4.76 11.76
C LEU A 148 -36.72 4.30 11.16
N GLY A 149 -37.09 3.03 11.36
CA GLY A 149 -38.36 2.47 10.92
C GLY A 149 -39.57 3.15 11.56
N ASP A 150 -39.49 3.45 12.85
CA ASP A 150 -40.52 4.20 13.59
C ASP A 150 -40.65 5.64 13.08
N ILE A 151 -39.54 6.33 12.85
CA ILE A 151 -39.52 7.69 12.28
C ILE A 151 -40.15 7.71 10.88
N ILE A 152 -39.89 6.69 10.05
CA ILE A 152 -40.46 6.59 8.70
C ILE A 152 -41.96 6.31 8.77
N SER A 153 -42.38 5.43 9.67
CA SER A 153 -43.80 5.04 9.84
C SER A 153 -44.63 6.18 10.44
N ASN A 154 -44.05 6.97 11.34
CA ASN A 154 -44.67 8.11 12.01
C ASN A 154 -44.13 9.46 11.49
N SER A 155 -43.93 9.57 10.17
CA SER A 155 -43.28 10.73 9.53
C SER A 155 -43.95 12.09 9.81
N ALA A 156 -45.20 12.12 10.27
CA ALA A 156 -45.88 13.35 10.70
C ALA A 156 -45.35 13.93 12.03
N ASP A 157 -44.77 13.09 12.88
CA ASP A 157 -44.32 13.44 14.23
C ASP A 157 -42.81 13.74 14.29
N HIS A 158 -42.07 13.51 13.20
CA HIS A 158 -40.62 13.63 13.17
C HIS A 158 -40.12 14.57 12.06
N SER A 159 -39.06 15.31 12.36
CA SER A 159 -38.44 16.21 11.38
C SER A 159 -37.58 15.46 10.35
N ALA A 160 -37.48 16.00 9.14
CA ALA A 160 -36.58 15.46 8.12
C ALA A 160 -35.10 15.43 8.58
N ALA A 161 -34.69 16.41 9.38
CA ALA A 161 -33.34 16.47 9.94
C ALA A 161 -33.06 15.33 10.94
N GLU A 162 -34.07 14.95 11.74
CA GLU A 162 -33.97 13.83 12.66
C GLU A 162 -33.88 12.49 11.92
N ARG A 163 -34.71 12.29 10.89
CA ARG A 163 -34.63 11.12 10.01
C ARG A 163 -33.24 10.98 9.40
N GLU A 164 -32.71 12.05 8.84
CA GLU A 164 -31.40 12.08 8.21
C GLU A 164 -30.26 11.84 9.22
N ARG A 165 -30.40 12.32 10.46
CA ARG A 165 -29.44 12.07 11.53
C ARG A 165 -29.40 10.58 11.91
N VAL A 166 -30.54 9.93 12.09
CA VAL A 166 -30.60 8.50 12.46
C VAL A 166 -30.15 7.61 11.30
N LYS A 167 -30.55 7.95 10.07
CA LYS A 167 -30.08 7.25 8.87
C LYS A 167 -28.54 7.24 8.78
N ARG A 168 -27.90 8.39 8.98
CA ARG A 168 -26.44 8.51 9.01
C ARG A 168 -25.77 7.68 10.11
N ARG A 169 -26.41 7.52 11.26
CA ARG A 169 -25.91 6.62 12.31
C ARG A 169 -25.96 5.15 11.85
N CYS A 170 -27.04 4.74 11.21
CA CYS A 170 -27.14 3.39 10.64
C CYS A 170 -26.04 3.16 9.59
N GLU A 171 -25.83 4.12 8.69
CA GLU A 171 -24.78 4.07 7.67
C GLU A 171 -23.38 3.96 8.30
N GLY A 172 -23.07 4.77 9.33
CA GLY A 172 -21.81 4.67 10.06
C GLY A 172 -21.59 3.32 10.76
N CYS A 173 -22.63 2.74 11.36
CA CYS A 173 -22.55 1.39 11.95
C CYS A 173 -22.32 0.31 10.88
N ILE A 174 -22.99 0.40 9.73
CA ILE A 174 -22.79 -0.51 8.59
C ILE A 174 -21.35 -0.42 8.09
N GLU A 175 -20.81 0.78 7.91
CA GLU A 175 -19.43 1.01 7.48
C GLU A 175 -18.42 0.43 8.48
N MET A 176 -18.61 0.69 9.77
CA MET A 176 -17.74 0.17 10.83
C MET A 176 -17.77 -1.36 10.89
N LEU A 177 -18.95 -1.97 10.90
CA LEU A 177 -19.09 -3.43 10.89
C LEU A 177 -18.49 -4.03 9.62
N THR A 178 -18.65 -3.37 8.46
CA THR A 178 -18.03 -3.82 7.20
C THR A 178 -16.51 -3.78 7.29
N ALA A 179 -15.94 -2.68 7.79
CA ALA A 179 -14.49 -2.53 7.94
C ALA A 179 -13.89 -3.59 8.88
N ILE A 180 -14.55 -3.86 10.03
CA ILE A 180 -14.08 -4.86 11.00
C ILE A 180 -14.30 -6.28 10.46
N CYS A 181 -15.53 -6.61 10.10
CA CYS A 181 -15.93 -7.99 9.82
C CYS A 181 -15.57 -8.43 8.40
N ARG A 182 -15.71 -7.58 7.38
CA ARG A 182 -15.46 -7.98 5.98
C ARG A 182 -14.02 -7.73 5.56
N ASP A 183 -13.60 -6.47 5.61
CA ASP A 183 -12.31 -6.03 5.05
C ASP A 183 -11.14 -6.31 6.02
N GLY A 184 -11.45 -6.42 7.32
CA GLY A 184 -10.50 -6.68 8.39
C GLY A 184 -10.32 -8.15 8.70
N LEU A 185 -11.37 -8.79 9.22
CA LEU A 185 -11.30 -10.16 9.72
C LEU A 185 -11.75 -11.20 8.68
N GLY A 186 -12.48 -10.81 7.64
CA GLY A 186 -12.98 -11.77 6.64
C GLY A 186 -14.04 -12.73 7.18
N ILE A 187 -14.86 -12.26 8.12
CA ILE A 187 -15.99 -12.98 8.70
C ILE A 187 -17.06 -13.20 7.64
N SER A 188 -17.65 -14.40 7.63
CA SER A 188 -18.68 -14.79 6.68
C SER A 188 -20.01 -14.06 6.90
N ARG A 189 -20.85 -14.06 5.86
CA ARG A 189 -22.24 -13.61 5.96
C ARG A 189 -23.12 -14.53 6.81
N ASP A 190 -22.66 -15.76 7.05
CA ASP A 190 -23.37 -16.74 7.87
C ASP A 190 -23.21 -16.42 9.36
N ALA A 191 -22.03 -15.94 9.76
CA ALA A 191 -21.74 -15.53 11.13
C ALA A 191 -22.34 -14.17 11.52
N ILE A 192 -22.36 -13.21 10.59
CA ILE A 192 -22.97 -11.90 10.80
C ILE A 192 -23.61 -11.40 9.51
N HIS A 193 -24.85 -10.92 9.56
CA HIS A 193 -25.52 -10.22 8.48
C HIS A 193 -25.30 -8.72 8.59
N ILE A 194 -24.57 -8.14 7.64
CA ILE A 194 -24.37 -6.68 7.55
C ILE A 194 -25.16 -6.21 6.32
N PRO A 195 -26.20 -5.38 6.49
CA PRO A 195 -27.01 -4.92 5.38
C PRO A 195 -26.23 -3.90 4.53
N VAL A 196 -26.52 -3.87 3.22
CA VAL A 196 -25.86 -2.92 2.29
C VAL A 196 -26.38 -1.50 2.49
N THR A 197 -27.63 -1.34 2.93
CA THR A 197 -28.26 -0.05 3.21
C THR A 197 -29.16 -0.15 4.45
N PRO A 198 -29.49 0.99 5.10
CA PRO A 198 -30.44 0.98 6.20
C PRO A 198 -31.80 0.38 5.83
N ASP A 199 -32.31 0.67 4.63
CA ASP A 199 -33.58 0.11 4.14
C ASP A 199 -33.55 -1.41 4.03
N ALA A 200 -32.44 -1.97 3.51
CA ALA A 200 -32.24 -3.41 3.47
C ALA A 200 -32.16 -4.03 4.87
N GLY A 201 -31.55 -3.31 5.83
CA GLY A 201 -31.48 -3.69 7.23
C GLY A 201 -32.86 -3.77 7.88
N MET A 202 -33.68 -2.74 7.72
CA MET A 202 -35.07 -2.74 8.23
C MET A 202 -35.90 -3.87 7.62
N ALA A 203 -35.79 -4.09 6.31
CA ALA A 203 -36.47 -5.20 5.64
C ALA A 203 -36.00 -6.58 6.14
N HIS A 204 -34.70 -6.72 6.45
CA HIS A 204 -34.16 -7.93 7.05
C HIS A 204 -34.76 -8.19 8.43
N ILE A 205 -34.76 -7.17 9.31
CA ILE A 205 -35.29 -7.27 10.67
C ILE A 205 -36.77 -7.66 10.65
N ALA A 206 -37.56 -7.04 9.78
CA ALA A 206 -38.97 -7.36 9.63
C ALA A 206 -39.23 -8.82 9.21
N LYS A 207 -38.30 -9.43 8.47
CA LYS A 207 -38.45 -10.78 7.93
C LYS A 207 -37.83 -11.88 8.80
N HIS A 208 -36.68 -11.61 9.42
CA HIS A 208 -35.86 -12.62 10.10
C HIS A 208 -35.69 -12.35 11.61
N GLY A 209 -36.21 -11.23 12.11
CA GLY A 209 -36.11 -10.82 13.52
C GLY A 209 -34.91 -9.93 13.79
N ARG A 210 -34.70 -9.60 15.07
CA ARG A 210 -33.70 -8.62 15.53
C ARG A 210 -32.25 -9.07 15.40
N SER A 211 -31.97 -10.37 15.31
CA SER A 211 -30.59 -10.85 15.37
C SER A 211 -29.87 -10.70 14.03
N LEU A 212 -28.79 -9.91 14.01
CA LEU A 212 -27.86 -9.85 12.89
C LEU A 212 -26.69 -10.83 13.06
N VAL A 213 -26.48 -11.39 14.24
CA VAL A 213 -25.32 -12.25 14.57
C VAL A 213 -25.77 -13.68 14.83
N THR A 214 -25.01 -14.63 14.30
CA THR A 214 -25.08 -16.05 14.69
C THR A 214 -23.94 -16.34 15.66
N ALA A 215 -24.23 -16.31 16.96
CA ALA A 215 -23.21 -16.29 18.02
C ALA A 215 -22.19 -17.44 17.93
N ASP A 216 -22.64 -18.68 17.73
CA ASP A 216 -21.76 -19.85 17.64
C ASP A 216 -20.81 -19.77 16.44
N LEU A 217 -21.32 -19.31 15.29
CA LEU A 217 -20.51 -19.17 14.08
C LEU A 217 -19.52 -17.99 14.20
N LEU A 218 -19.95 -16.88 14.81
CA LEU A 218 -19.07 -15.74 15.06
C LEU A 218 -17.93 -16.15 15.99
N ALA A 219 -18.21 -16.85 17.10
CA ALA A 219 -17.20 -17.29 18.04
C ALA A 219 -16.18 -18.25 17.40
N ASP A 220 -16.66 -19.20 16.59
CA ASP A 220 -15.81 -20.12 15.82
C ASP A 220 -14.89 -19.38 14.84
N GLU A 221 -15.45 -18.44 14.06
CA GLU A 221 -14.68 -17.67 13.09
C GLU A 221 -13.66 -16.73 13.74
N ILE A 222 -14.02 -16.06 14.84
CA ILE A 222 -13.11 -15.21 15.62
C ILE A 222 -12.00 -16.05 16.27
N GLY A 223 -12.32 -17.25 16.75
CA GLY A 223 -11.34 -18.17 17.33
C GLY A 223 -10.21 -18.56 16.35
N ARG A 224 -10.45 -18.47 15.05
CA ARG A 224 -9.45 -18.69 13.99
C ARG A 224 -8.68 -17.44 13.58
N ARG A 225 -9.24 -16.26 13.85
CA ARG A 225 -8.74 -14.96 13.33
C ARG A 225 -8.03 -14.13 14.39
N VAL A 226 -8.38 -14.30 15.66
CA VAL A 226 -7.82 -13.52 16.76
C VAL A 226 -7.07 -14.44 17.72
N GLU A 227 -5.89 -14.01 18.16
CA GLU A 227 -5.06 -14.76 19.11
C GLU A 227 -5.77 -14.95 20.47
N ASP A 228 -5.61 -16.14 21.06
CA ASP A 228 -6.09 -16.44 22.43
C ASP A 228 -5.20 -15.81 23.50
N ALA A 229 -5.22 -14.48 23.59
CA ALA A 229 -4.31 -13.77 24.46
C ALA A 229 -4.91 -12.44 24.91
N PRO A 230 -4.36 -11.82 25.96
CA PRO A 230 -4.67 -10.44 26.29
C PRO A 230 -4.52 -9.50 25.09
N ALA A 231 -5.41 -8.52 24.96
CA ALA A 231 -5.38 -7.55 23.86
C ALA A 231 -4.07 -6.74 23.80
N ILE A 232 -3.46 -6.46 24.95
CA ILE A 232 -2.11 -5.93 25.09
C ILE A 232 -1.30 -6.84 26.01
N MET A 233 -0.06 -7.13 25.61
CA MET A 233 0.80 -8.09 26.29
C MET A 233 2.18 -7.49 26.57
N LEU A 234 2.76 -7.87 27.70
CA LEU A 234 4.18 -7.70 27.97
C LEU A 234 4.92 -8.99 27.64
N LEU A 235 6.09 -8.86 27.02
CA LEU A 235 6.93 -9.97 26.63
C LEU A 235 8.36 -9.72 27.12
N ASP A 236 9.05 -10.78 27.52
CA ASP A 236 10.50 -10.72 27.65
C ASP A 236 11.13 -10.49 26.28
N VAL A 237 12.23 -9.73 26.23
CA VAL A 237 12.97 -9.56 24.98
C VAL A 237 13.52 -10.93 24.56
N PRO A 238 13.29 -11.37 23.32
CA PRO A 238 13.91 -12.60 22.83
C PRO A 238 15.43 -12.52 22.93
N GLU A 239 16.08 -13.66 23.19
CA GLU A 239 17.54 -13.75 23.12
C GLU A 239 18.02 -13.40 21.70
N VAL A 240 19.09 -12.61 21.61
CA VAL A 240 19.70 -12.25 20.33
C VAL A 240 20.33 -13.48 19.70
N ASP A 241 20.00 -13.76 18.44
CA ASP A 241 20.64 -14.81 17.65
C ASP A 241 21.54 -14.19 16.58
N GLU A 242 22.83 -14.07 16.89
CA GLU A 242 23.82 -13.54 15.96
C GLU A 242 23.97 -14.39 14.68
N ARG A 243 23.54 -15.65 14.67
CA ARG A 243 23.60 -16.54 13.50
C ARG A 243 22.45 -16.32 12.52
N MET A 244 21.34 -15.76 12.99
CA MET A 244 20.17 -15.45 12.17
C MET A 244 20.49 -14.43 11.07
N ILE A 245 20.16 -14.76 9.83
CA ILE A 245 20.31 -13.90 8.67
C ILE A 245 18.99 -13.17 8.45
N VAL A 246 19.04 -11.84 8.56
CA VAL A 246 17.88 -10.97 8.41
C VAL A 246 18.10 -10.07 7.20
N ALA A 247 17.14 -10.08 6.28
CA ALA A 247 17.11 -9.18 5.13
C ALA A 247 16.10 -8.05 5.35
N GLY A 248 16.50 -6.81 5.08
CA GLY A 248 15.58 -5.71 4.83
C GLY A 248 15.41 -5.53 3.32
N VAL A 249 14.19 -5.34 2.84
CA VAL A 249 13.87 -5.18 1.42
C VAL A 249 13.08 -3.90 1.22
N ASP A 250 13.46 -3.11 0.22
CA ASP A 250 12.76 -1.90 -0.16
C ASP A 250 12.78 -1.71 -1.68
N GLY A 251 11.74 -1.06 -2.19
CA GLY A 251 11.55 -0.71 -3.58
C GLY A 251 11.49 0.81 -3.75
N SER A 252 11.99 1.30 -4.89
CA SER A 252 11.94 2.72 -5.22
C SER A 252 11.41 2.92 -6.63
N THR A 253 10.55 3.92 -6.76
CA THR A 253 10.05 4.43 -8.03
C THR A 253 10.55 5.86 -8.25
N GLN A 254 11.20 6.09 -9.39
CA GLN A 254 11.69 7.42 -9.79
C GLN A 254 11.00 7.86 -11.07
N GLY A 255 10.23 8.95 -10.97
CA GLY A 255 9.65 9.62 -12.12
C GLY A 255 10.68 10.47 -12.89
N GLY A 256 10.51 10.55 -14.20
CA GLY A 256 11.31 11.38 -15.08
C GLY A 256 10.60 11.69 -16.39
N LEU A 257 11.18 12.63 -17.14
CA LEU A 257 10.80 12.92 -18.52
C LEU A 257 11.99 12.54 -19.40
N LEU A 258 11.72 11.87 -20.54
CA LEU A 258 12.74 11.64 -21.56
C LEU A 258 13.11 12.93 -22.27
N SER A 259 14.29 13.48 -22.01
CA SER A 259 14.82 14.60 -22.80
C SER A 259 16.12 14.18 -23.47
N VAL A 260 16.16 14.20 -24.80
CA VAL A 260 17.42 14.16 -25.53
C VAL A 260 17.98 15.57 -25.50
N ASP A 261 19.13 15.75 -24.86
CA ASP A 261 19.90 17.00 -24.95
C ASP A 261 20.46 17.14 -26.37
N GLY A 262 19.63 17.70 -27.25
CA GLY A 262 19.98 18.15 -28.59
C GLY A 262 19.44 19.54 -28.78
N THR A 263 20.34 20.53 -28.83
CA THR A 263 20.16 21.89 -29.37
C THR A 263 18.73 22.29 -29.75
N ALA A 264 18.12 23.16 -28.93
CA ALA A 264 16.99 24.03 -29.28
C ALA A 264 15.98 23.42 -30.27
N GLY A 265 15.15 22.52 -29.75
CA GLY A 265 13.94 22.05 -30.44
C GLY A 265 14.08 20.65 -31.00
N ASP A 266 13.81 19.64 -30.18
CA ASP A 266 13.51 18.29 -30.65
C ASP A 266 12.73 17.54 -29.57
N TYR A 267 11.41 17.74 -29.55
CA TYR A 267 10.35 16.73 -29.38
C TYR A 267 9.02 17.44 -29.60
N ALA A 268 8.37 17.20 -30.75
CA ALA A 268 7.01 17.66 -31.05
C ALA A 268 5.96 16.58 -30.72
N PHE A 269 6.20 15.77 -29.68
CA PHE A 269 5.09 15.28 -28.86
C PHE A 269 4.62 16.48 -28.03
N GLY A 270 3.39 16.52 -27.50
CA GLY A 270 2.93 17.58 -26.58
C GLY A 270 3.72 17.73 -25.26
N GLY A 271 4.97 17.25 -25.21
CA GLY A 271 5.94 17.19 -24.13
C GLY A 271 6.83 15.94 -24.27
N PRO A 272 7.98 15.87 -23.59
CA PRO A 272 8.76 14.64 -23.46
C PRO A 272 7.93 13.53 -22.78
N PRO A 273 7.99 12.26 -23.23
CA PRO A 273 7.21 11.18 -22.63
C PRO A 273 7.67 10.88 -21.21
N GLN A 274 6.71 10.57 -20.33
CA GLN A 274 6.97 10.19 -18.95
C GLN A 274 7.68 8.83 -18.92
N ILE A 275 8.69 8.74 -18.06
CA ILE A 275 9.33 7.50 -17.67
C ILE A 275 9.19 7.32 -16.19
N THR A 276 8.92 6.07 -15.83
CA THR A 276 9.02 5.58 -14.48
C THR A 276 10.15 4.55 -14.42
N LEU A 277 11.05 4.74 -13.46
CA LEU A 277 12.11 3.77 -13.17
C LEU A 277 11.81 3.10 -11.84
N ASN A 278 11.59 1.80 -11.88
CA ASN A 278 11.37 0.98 -10.69
C ASN A 278 12.63 0.18 -10.38
N THR A 279 12.95 0.05 -9.11
CA THR A 279 14.07 -0.77 -8.66
C THR A 279 13.81 -1.29 -7.26
N ALA A 280 14.54 -2.32 -6.85
CA ALA A 280 14.47 -2.85 -5.50
C ALA A 280 15.85 -3.32 -5.02
N ALA A 281 16.02 -3.36 -3.71
CA ALA A 281 17.21 -3.92 -3.07
C ALA A 281 16.82 -4.75 -1.85
N ALA A 282 17.59 -5.80 -1.58
CA ALA A 282 17.58 -6.48 -0.29
C ALA A 282 18.97 -6.37 0.35
N VAL A 283 19.02 -6.00 1.63
CA VAL A 283 20.25 -5.80 2.41
C VAL A 283 20.24 -6.74 3.60
N LEU A 284 21.33 -7.44 3.84
CA LEU A 284 21.46 -8.38 4.96
C LEU A 284 22.10 -7.74 6.19
N ASN A 285 21.80 -8.29 7.36
CA ASN A 285 22.48 -7.99 8.63
C ASN A 285 23.91 -8.58 8.70
N ARG A 286 24.59 -8.68 7.55
CA ARG A 286 25.92 -9.25 7.38
C ARG A 286 26.80 -8.30 6.59
N LYS A 287 28.09 -8.34 6.91
CA LYS A 287 29.14 -7.63 6.18
C LYS A 287 30.13 -8.62 5.60
N LEU A 288 30.61 -8.32 4.40
CA LEU A 288 31.73 -9.03 3.80
C LEU A 288 33.00 -8.21 3.96
N ARG A 289 34.07 -8.89 4.37
CA ARG A 289 35.40 -8.31 4.46
C ARG A 289 36.21 -8.68 3.23
N ARG A 290 36.50 -7.71 2.36
CA ARG A 290 37.34 -7.90 1.16
C ARG A 290 38.49 -6.91 1.17
N SER A 291 39.71 -7.41 1.07
CA SER A 291 40.94 -6.58 1.03
C SER A 291 41.04 -5.56 2.17
N GLY A 292 40.59 -5.93 3.38
CA GLY A 292 40.61 -5.07 4.56
C GLY A 292 39.45 -4.08 4.69
N ARG A 293 38.55 -3.99 3.68
CA ARG A 293 37.33 -3.15 3.73
C ARG A 293 36.12 -4.02 4.04
N GLU A 294 35.26 -3.55 4.95
CA GLU A 294 33.95 -4.14 5.18
C GLU A 294 32.90 -3.46 4.31
N THR A 295 32.06 -4.26 3.65
CA THR A 295 30.94 -3.80 2.84
C THR A 295 29.68 -4.56 3.22
N ASP A 296 28.55 -3.87 3.29
CA ASP A 296 27.27 -4.51 3.51
C ASP A 296 26.96 -5.49 2.38
N VAL A 297 26.31 -6.61 2.73
CA VAL A 297 25.85 -7.60 1.76
C VAL A 297 24.48 -7.20 1.28
N PHE A 298 24.35 -6.93 -0.01
CA PHE A 298 23.07 -6.60 -0.62
C PHE A 298 22.94 -7.21 -2.00
N LEU A 299 21.70 -7.47 -2.40
CA LEU A 299 21.30 -7.72 -3.78
C LEU A 299 20.47 -6.53 -4.27
N ARG A 300 20.51 -6.27 -5.58
CA ARG A 300 19.73 -5.22 -6.20
C ARG A 300 19.17 -5.69 -7.54
N LEU A 301 18.01 -5.14 -7.89
CA LEU A 301 17.29 -5.42 -9.14
C LEU A 301 17.08 -4.11 -9.90
N PRO A 302 17.73 -3.93 -11.07
CA PRO A 302 18.68 -4.85 -11.71
C PRO A 302 20.05 -4.90 -11.02
N SER A 303 20.79 -6.01 -11.16
CA SER A 303 22.11 -6.18 -10.53
C SER A 303 23.19 -5.29 -11.14
N ALA A 304 23.09 -5.02 -12.44
CA ALA A 304 23.83 -3.97 -13.12
C ALA A 304 22.90 -3.17 -14.04
N PRO A 305 23.20 -1.90 -14.34
CA PRO A 305 22.40 -1.10 -15.28
C PRO A 305 22.24 -1.75 -16.66
N GLU A 306 23.22 -2.53 -17.11
CA GLU A 306 23.17 -3.26 -18.38
C GLU A 306 22.13 -4.39 -18.34
N ASP A 307 21.74 -4.85 -17.15
CA ASP A 307 20.79 -5.93 -16.94
C ASP A 307 19.33 -5.47 -17.00
N ILE A 308 19.05 -4.19 -17.20
CA ILE A 308 17.69 -3.64 -17.33
C ILE A 308 16.86 -4.42 -18.37
N GLN A 309 17.50 -4.94 -19.41
CA GLN A 309 16.84 -5.68 -20.47
C GLN A 309 16.54 -7.15 -20.12
N ARG A 310 17.11 -7.68 -19.04
CA ARG A 310 16.88 -9.08 -18.65
C ARG A 310 15.44 -9.27 -18.23
N ARG A 311 14.88 -10.43 -18.57
CA ARG A 311 13.49 -10.79 -18.22
C ARG A 311 13.23 -10.69 -16.72
N GLU A 312 14.18 -11.08 -15.88
CA GLU A 312 14.10 -10.96 -14.41
C GLU A 312 14.01 -9.51 -13.90
N ASN A 313 14.35 -8.53 -14.74
CA ASN A 313 14.27 -7.10 -14.44
C ASN A 313 13.18 -6.41 -15.27
N ALA A 314 12.23 -7.17 -15.82
CA ALA A 314 11.03 -6.60 -16.41
C ALA A 314 10.37 -5.63 -15.43
N TYR A 315 9.79 -4.55 -15.98
CA TYR A 315 9.17 -3.42 -15.27
C TYR A 315 10.14 -2.41 -14.60
N THR A 316 11.46 -2.61 -14.72
CA THR A 316 12.46 -1.62 -14.27
C THR A 316 12.31 -0.29 -15.01
N ILE A 317 12.03 -0.32 -16.31
CA ILE A 317 11.70 0.87 -17.10
C ILE A 317 10.26 0.76 -17.56
N MET A 318 9.44 1.72 -17.17
CA MET A 318 8.08 1.89 -17.66
C MET A 318 7.91 3.24 -18.33
N SER A 319 7.12 3.27 -19.39
CA SER A 319 6.70 4.47 -20.09
C SER A 319 5.41 4.16 -20.84
N PRO A 320 4.46 5.09 -20.99
CA PRO A 320 3.25 4.84 -21.77
C PRO A 320 3.55 4.35 -23.20
N MET A 321 4.72 4.70 -23.75
CA MET A 321 5.17 4.23 -25.07
C MET A 321 5.45 2.72 -25.14
N PHE A 322 5.82 2.09 -24.02
CA PHE A 322 6.06 0.65 -23.94
C PHE A 322 4.84 -0.14 -23.45
N TYR A 323 3.79 0.56 -23.06
CA TYR A 323 2.55 0.02 -22.51
C TYR A 323 1.35 0.75 -23.15
N PRO A 324 1.23 0.70 -24.50
CA PRO A 324 0.23 1.49 -25.23
C PRO A 324 -1.20 0.98 -25.02
N ASP A 325 -1.35 -0.20 -24.44
CA ASP A 325 -2.60 -0.84 -24.05
C ASP A 325 -3.16 -0.30 -22.72
N LEU A 326 -2.38 0.49 -21.97
CA LEU A 326 -2.81 1.05 -20.69
C LEU A 326 -3.37 2.46 -20.85
N SER A 327 -4.49 2.75 -20.18
CA SER A 327 -4.92 4.13 -19.93
C SER A 327 -3.94 4.86 -19.02
N GLU A 328 -4.06 6.20 -18.92
CA GLU A 328 -3.20 7.00 -18.04
C GLU A 328 -3.34 6.60 -16.56
N ALA A 329 -4.57 6.31 -16.12
CA ALA A 329 -4.84 5.84 -14.76
C ALA A 329 -4.24 4.45 -14.51
N GLU A 330 -4.48 3.50 -15.42
CA GLU A 330 -3.91 2.14 -15.33
C GLU A 330 -2.38 2.16 -15.38
N TYR A 331 -1.78 3.06 -16.15
CA TYR A 331 -0.33 3.23 -16.19
C TYR A 331 0.21 3.71 -14.84
N MET A 332 -0.41 4.72 -14.24
CA MET A 332 0.03 5.25 -12.94
C MET A 332 -0.08 4.20 -11.85
N HIS A 333 -1.16 3.40 -11.84
CA HIS A 333 -1.31 2.32 -10.88
C HIS A 333 -0.36 1.14 -11.17
N SER A 334 -0.17 0.78 -12.44
CA SER A 334 0.79 -0.25 -12.88
C SER A 334 2.22 0.07 -12.48
N ALA A 335 2.61 1.34 -12.45
CA ALA A 335 3.93 1.77 -12.02
C ALA A 335 4.22 1.37 -10.56
N TRP A 336 3.23 1.51 -9.68
CA TRP A 336 3.33 1.08 -8.28
C TRP A 336 3.34 -0.44 -8.15
N ASN A 337 2.44 -1.13 -8.86
CA ASN A 337 2.40 -2.61 -8.89
C ASN A 337 3.71 -3.21 -9.44
N ALA A 338 4.31 -2.57 -10.43
CA ALA A 338 5.62 -2.95 -10.97
C ALA A 338 6.76 -2.80 -9.96
N MET A 339 6.73 -1.77 -9.12
CA MET A 339 7.69 -1.60 -8.03
C MET A 339 7.53 -2.72 -7.00
N ASP A 340 6.29 -3.02 -6.59
CA ASP A 340 5.99 -4.15 -5.70
C ASP A 340 6.42 -5.50 -6.29
N VAL A 341 6.27 -5.71 -7.61
CA VAL A 341 6.82 -6.90 -8.28
C VAL A 341 8.34 -6.97 -8.12
N LEU A 342 9.08 -5.87 -8.32
CA LEU A 342 10.54 -5.88 -8.14
C LEU A 342 10.94 -6.07 -6.69
N GLU A 343 10.23 -5.45 -5.76
CA GLU A 343 10.45 -5.64 -4.31
C GLU A 343 10.19 -7.10 -3.91
N SER A 344 9.08 -7.68 -4.35
CA SER A 344 8.72 -9.09 -4.14
C SER A 344 9.73 -10.05 -4.78
N ARG A 345 10.29 -9.72 -5.96
CA ARG A 345 11.40 -10.49 -6.55
C ARG A 345 12.66 -10.39 -5.71
N ALA A 346 12.98 -9.22 -5.16
CA ALA A 346 14.14 -9.03 -4.29
C ALA A 346 13.97 -9.82 -2.98
N ALA A 347 12.78 -9.76 -2.37
CA ALA A 347 12.41 -10.56 -1.20
C ALA A 347 12.50 -12.06 -1.48
N ARG A 348 11.91 -12.53 -2.58
CA ARG A 348 11.98 -13.94 -2.98
C ARG A 348 13.42 -14.39 -3.22
N LYS A 349 14.24 -13.60 -3.91
CA LYS A 349 15.67 -13.90 -4.10
C LYS A 349 16.44 -13.93 -2.78
N ALA A 350 16.07 -13.08 -1.81
CA ALA A 350 16.67 -13.08 -0.48
C ALA A 350 16.43 -14.39 0.29
N MET A 351 15.48 -15.22 -0.15
CA MET A 351 15.16 -16.54 0.42
C MET A 351 15.84 -17.70 -0.32
N ASP A 352 16.68 -17.42 -1.31
CA ASP A 352 17.52 -18.43 -1.98
C ASP A 352 19.01 -18.16 -1.69
N HIS A 353 19.87 -19.09 -2.10
CA HIS A 353 21.30 -18.80 -2.15
C HIS A 353 21.56 -17.90 -3.36
N TRP A 354 22.42 -16.89 -3.21
CA TRP A 354 22.91 -16.14 -4.37
C TRP A 354 24.42 -15.88 -4.32
N PRO A 355 25.07 -15.95 -5.49
CA PRO A 355 26.49 -15.65 -5.60
C PRO A 355 26.75 -14.14 -5.54
N MET A 356 27.78 -13.73 -4.82
CA MET A 356 28.25 -12.34 -4.85
C MET A 356 29.01 -12.04 -6.16
N PRO A 357 29.08 -10.76 -6.59
CA PRO A 357 29.89 -10.35 -7.73
C PRO A 357 31.35 -10.80 -7.59
N GLY A 358 31.77 -11.72 -8.46
CA GLY A 358 33.08 -12.39 -8.41
C GLY A 358 33.03 -13.89 -8.16
N GLY A 359 31.88 -14.47 -7.81
CA GLY A 359 31.61 -15.92 -7.80
C GLY A 359 32.26 -16.73 -6.67
N GLU A 360 33.24 -16.17 -5.94
CA GLU A 360 33.98 -16.88 -4.89
C GLU A 360 33.23 -17.01 -3.56
N ILE A 361 32.16 -16.24 -3.35
CA ILE A 361 31.42 -16.19 -2.09
C ILE A 361 29.92 -16.34 -2.38
N GLU A 362 29.34 -17.40 -1.82
CA GLU A 362 27.90 -17.65 -1.83
C GLU A 362 27.28 -17.13 -0.53
N VAL A 363 26.15 -16.45 -0.66
CA VAL A 363 25.39 -15.91 0.47
C VAL A 363 24.26 -16.87 0.80
N ASN A 364 24.17 -17.28 2.06
CA ASN A 364 23.09 -18.12 2.54
C ASN A 364 21.74 -17.35 2.49
N PRO A 365 20.62 -18.06 2.30
CA PRO A 365 19.27 -17.50 2.40
C PRO A 365 19.04 -16.74 3.71
N ALA A 366 18.19 -15.72 3.67
CA ALA A 366 17.71 -15.06 4.87
C ALA A 366 16.67 -15.92 5.60
N ASP A 367 16.81 -16.05 6.91
CA ASP A 367 15.81 -16.69 7.77
C ASP A 367 14.55 -15.83 7.88
N VAL A 368 14.75 -14.50 7.95
CA VAL A 368 13.69 -13.49 8.04
C VAL A 368 13.90 -12.41 7.00
N VAL A 369 12.87 -12.16 6.19
CA VAL A 369 12.79 -11.06 5.22
C VAL A 369 11.78 -10.05 5.71
N ILE A 370 12.22 -8.82 5.94
CA ILE A 370 11.38 -7.68 6.33
C ILE A 370 11.25 -6.76 5.12
N ARG A 371 10.03 -6.52 4.67
CA ARG A 371 9.66 -5.66 3.54
C ARG A 371 9.21 -4.28 4.01
N ASP A 372 9.46 -3.25 3.19
CA ASP A 372 8.89 -1.92 3.42
C ASP A 372 7.45 -1.88 2.89
N GLY A 373 6.48 -1.77 3.80
CA GLY A 373 5.07 -1.89 3.46
C GLY A 373 4.48 -3.26 3.77
N THR A 374 3.41 -3.60 3.07
CA THR A 374 2.58 -4.80 3.33
C THR A 374 3.16 -6.02 2.62
N VAL A 375 2.89 -7.22 3.14
CA VAL A 375 3.18 -8.49 2.45
C VAL A 375 2.01 -8.95 1.56
N VAL A 376 0.87 -8.28 1.66
CA VAL A 376 -0.26 -8.44 0.76
C VAL A 376 0.10 -7.80 -0.60
N PRO A 377 -0.14 -8.47 -1.74
CA PRO A 377 0.02 -7.83 -3.04
C PRO A 377 -0.75 -6.50 -3.13
N ASN A 378 -0.14 -5.45 -3.69
CA ASN A 378 -0.81 -4.14 -3.78
C ASN A 378 -2.12 -4.20 -4.58
N ASP A 379 -2.12 -4.90 -5.71
CA ASP A 379 -3.32 -5.25 -6.48
C ASP A 379 -3.55 -6.77 -6.46
N ARG A 380 -4.76 -7.16 -6.11
CA ARG A 380 -5.15 -8.56 -6.02
C ARG A 380 -6.60 -8.79 -6.44
N ASP A 381 -7.25 -7.85 -7.13
CA ASP A 381 -8.62 -8.08 -7.52
C ASP A 381 -8.70 -9.11 -8.66
N PRO A 382 -9.68 -10.03 -8.62
CA PRO A 382 -9.74 -11.13 -9.58
C PRO A 382 -10.00 -10.63 -11.01
N SER A 383 -10.76 -9.54 -11.17
CA SER A 383 -10.97 -8.88 -12.47
C SER A 383 -9.66 -8.41 -13.10
N HIS A 384 -8.78 -7.80 -12.30
CA HIS A 384 -7.47 -7.34 -12.71
C HIS A 384 -6.53 -8.51 -13.02
N TYR A 385 -6.53 -9.53 -12.17
CA TYR A 385 -5.77 -10.76 -12.38
C TYR A 385 -6.14 -11.45 -13.70
N ALA A 386 -7.39 -11.34 -14.15
CA ALA A 386 -7.87 -11.93 -15.39
C ALA A 386 -7.48 -11.15 -16.65
N GLN A 387 -7.15 -9.85 -16.58
CA GLN A 387 -6.90 -9.03 -17.77
C GLN A 387 -5.74 -9.57 -18.63
N LEU A 388 -5.93 -9.66 -19.95
CA LEU A 388 -4.89 -10.19 -20.86
C LEU A 388 -3.84 -9.16 -21.29
N ASP A 389 -4.04 -7.90 -20.93
CA ASP A 389 -3.15 -6.79 -21.19
C ASP A 389 -1.90 -6.80 -20.27
N SER A 390 -1.13 -5.71 -20.37
CA SER A 390 0.07 -5.49 -19.56
C SER A 390 -0.24 -5.32 -18.08
N TYR A 391 -1.40 -4.76 -17.74
CA TYR A 391 -1.82 -4.52 -16.35
C TYR A 391 -2.05 -5.86 -15.66
N GLY A 392 -2.91 -6.71 -16.24
CA GLY A 392 -3.17 -8.04 -15.68
C GLY A 392 -1.95 -8.93 -15.64
N ARG A 393 -0.98 -8.73 -16.55
CA ARG A 393 0.32 -9.43 -16.49
C ARG A 393 1.13 -9.06 -15.25
N ILE A 394 1.20 -7.79 -14.90
CA ILE A 394 1.90 -7.31 -13.69
C ILE A 394 1.21 -7.90 -12.45
N VAL A 395 -0.12 -7.82 -12.38
CA VAL A 395 -0.92 -8.36 -11.26
C VAL A 395 -0.71 -9.87 -11.11
N ARG A 396 -0.75 -10.64 -12.21
CA ARG A 396 -0.49 -12.10 -12.18
C ARG A 396 0.88 -12.43 -11.64
N GLU A 397 1.91 -11.69 -12.04
CA GLU A 397 3.27 -11.95 -11.58
C GLU A 397 3.42 -11.63 -10.08
N MET A 398 2.82 -10.55 -9.61
CA MET A 398 2.80 -10.18 -8.18
C MET A 398 2.12 -11.25 -7.32
N VAL A 399 0.95 -11.73 -7.76
CA VAL A 399 0.23 -12.85 -7.12
C VAL A 399 1.07 -14.14 -7.14
N SER A 400 1.77 -14.42 -8.25
CA SER A 400 2.68 -15.58 -8.33
C SER A 400 3.80 -15.49 -7.31
N LEU A 401 4.48 -14.35 -7.22
CA LEU A 401 5.58 -14.13 -6.27
C LEU A 401 5.11 -14.24 -4.82
N SER A 402 3.92 -13.71 -4.50
CA SER A 402 3.32 -13.85 -3.17
C SER A 402 3.06 -15.32 -2.82
N TRP A 403 2.56 -16.12 -3.77
CA TRP A 403 2.41 -17.56 -3.57
C TRP A 403 3.76 -18.27 -3.41
N GLU A 404 4.76 -17.96 -4.24
CA GLU A 404 6.10 -18.54 -4.12
C GLU A 404 6.75 -18.24 -2.76
N MET A 405 6.60 -17.02 -2.24
CA MET A 405 7.03 -16.66 -0.89
C MET A 405 6.25 -17.42 0.19
N THR A 406 4.94 -17.61 0.01
CA THR A 406 4.10 -18.42 0.90
C THR A 406 4.61 -19.87 0.96
N GLN A 407 4.92 -20.46 -0.19
CA GLN A 407 5.49 -21.80 -0.28
C GLN A 407 6.84 -21.88 0.44
N LYS A 408 7.72 -20.90 0.24
CA LYS A 408 9.01 -20.84 0.95
C LYS A 408 8.87 -20.71 2.47
N CYS A 409 7.86 -19.97 2.95
CA CYS A 409 7.58 -19.91 4.39
C CYS A 409 7.15 -21.26 4.94
N ARG A 410 6.40 -22.04 4.15
CA ARG A 410 5.89 -23.37 4.53
C ARG A 410 6.96 -24.45 4.46
N ASP A 411 7.68 -24.50 3.34
CA ASP A 411 8.49 -25.65 2.94
C ASP A 411 9.94 -25.52 3.46
N ASP A 412 10.46 -24.29 3.53
CA ASP A 412 11.85 -23.99 3.90
C ASP A 412 11.96 -23.21 5.23
N ALA A 413 10.84 -23.03 5.94
CA ALA A 413 10.77 -22.34 7.24
C ALA A 413 11.29 -20.87 7.24
N HIS A 414 11.31 -20.20 6.10
CA HIS A 414 11.57 -18.76 6.05
C HIS A 414 10.42 -17.96 6.68
N THR A 415 10.68 -16.73 7.10
CA THR A 415 9.64 -15.79 7.54
C THR A 415 9.65 -14.55 6.66
N VAL A 416 8.51 -14.20 6.07
CA VAL A 416 8.33 -12.94 5.34
C VAL A 416 7.39 -12.05 6.15
N ALA A 417 7.87 -10.85 6.46
CA ALA A 417 7.16 -9.85 7.24
C ALA A 417 7.16 -8.50 6.52
N GLY A 418 6.11 -7.72 6.68
CA GLY A 418 6.00 -6.34 6.25
C GLY A 418 6.02 -5.39 7.44
N ALA A 419 6.66 -4.23 7.29
CA ALA A 419 6.55 -3.13 8.25
C ALA A 419 5.75 -1.98 7.62
N VAL A 420 4.45 -1.94 7.90
CA VAL A 420 3.54 -0.98 7.27
C VAL A 420 3.55 0.35 8.03
N LYS A 421 4.20 1.37 7.46
CA LYS A 421 4.43 2.69 8.09
C LYS A 421 3.22 3.64 8.05
N ALA A 422 2.28 3.43 7.14
CA ALA A 422 1.09 4.27 6.98
C ALA A 422 -0.18 3.41 6.85
N SER A 423 -0.48 2.63 7.89
CA SER A 423 -1.65 1.77 7.88
C SER A 423 -2.91 2.57 8.23
N GLN A 424 -3.89 2.55 7.32
CA GLN A 424 -5.22 3.14 7.54
C GLN A 424 -6.27 2.11 7.97
N LEU A 425 -5.84 0.88 8.31
CA LEU A 425 -6.79 -0.11 8.82
C LEU A 425 -7.41 0.37 10.13
N ARG A 426 -8.71 0.11 10.25
CA ARG A 426 -9.56 0.40 11.41
C ARG A 426 -10.28 -0.87 11.84
N VAL A 427 -9.51 -1.89 12.17
CA VAL A 427 -10.02 -3.23 12.50
C VAL A 427 -9.89 -3.44 14.01
N VAL A 428 -8.70 -3.24 14.54
CA VAL A 428 -8.39 -3.48 15.95
C VAL A 428 -8.88 -2.33 16.81
N GLY A 429 -8.78 -1.10 16.33
CA GLY A 429 -9.11 0.11 17.05
C GLY A 429 -10.54 0.13 17.61
N PRO A 430 -11.58 -0.09 16.77
CA PRO A 430 -12.96 -0.17 17.25
C PRO A 430 -13.17 -1.23 18.34
N ILE A 431 -12.59 -2.42 18.18
CA ILE A 431 -12.68 -3.51 19.17
C ILE A 431 -12.11 -3.05 20.52
N LEU A 432 -10.91 -2.46 20.51
CA LEU A 432 -10.26 -1.99 21.73
C LEU A 432 -10.99 -0.80 22.37
N ASN A 433 -11.44 0.15 21.55
CA ASN A 433 -12.13 1.34 22.02
C ASN A 433 -13.45 1.02 22.70
N TYR A 434 -14.20 0.02 22.20
CA TYR A 434 -15.41 -0.46 22.86
C TYR A 434 -15.10 -0.95 24.28
N VAL A 435 -14.10 -1.82 24.42
CA VAL A 435 -13.70 -2.35 25.73
C VAL A 435 -13.25 -1.24 26.68
N ILE A 436 -12.46 -0.28 26.18
CA ILE A 436 -12.00 0.87 26.95
C ILE A 436 -13.18 1.76 27.38
N SER A 437 -14.16 2.00 26.51
CA SER A 437 -15.33 2.83 26.83
C SER A 437 -16.21 2.20 27.89
N GLN A 438 -16.43 0.88 27.83
CA GLN A 438 -17.15 0.15 28.87
C GLN A 438 -16.43 0.27 30.22
N ALA A 439 -15.10 0.07 30.23
CA ALA A 439 -14.31 0.20 31.45
C ALA A 439 -14.31 1.63 32.03
N ALA A 440 -14.38 2.66 31.18
CA ALA A 440 -14.48 4.06 31.60
C ALA A 440 -15.79 4.37 32.34
N GLY A 441 -16.85 3.59 32.08
CA GLY A 441 -18.13 3.70 32.78
C GLY A 441 -18.15 3.03 34.16
N THR A 442 -17.06 2.36 34.56
CA THR A 442 -17.02 1.56 35.80
C THR A 442 -16.23 2.23 36.92
N PRO A 443 -16.64 2.10 38.20
CA PRO A 443 -15.91 2.68 39.34
C PRO A 443 -14.54 2.04 39.60
N GLN A 444 -14.25 0.88 39.01
CA GLN A 444 -13.01 0.15 39.26
C GLN A 444 -11.79 0.70 38.50
N THR A 445 -11.98 1.62 37.55
CA THR A 445 -10.88 2.19 36.78
C THR A 445 -10.70 3.68 37.08
N THR A 446 -9.48 4.20 36.89
CA THR A 446 -9.20 5.65 36.94
C THR A 446 -9.58 6.37 35.65
N LEU A 447 -10.15 5.64 34.68
CA LEU A 447 -10.57 6.18 33.39
C LEU A 447 -11.99 6.72 33.54
N THR A 448 -12.19 8.03 33.38
CA THR A 448 -13.50 8.68 33.61
C THR A 448 -14.34 8.84 32.35
N SER A 449 -13.71 8.85 31.18
CA SER A 449 -14.39 8.98 29.90
C SER A 449 -13.53 8.45 28.75
N TRP A 450 -14.21 7.91 27.73
CA TRP A 450 -13.60 7.53 26.45
C TRP A 450 -14.59 7.86 25.33
N ALA A 451 -14.21 8.77 24.42
CA ALA A 451 -15.09 9.21 23.33
C ALA A 451 -15.11 8.16 22.21
N LEU A 452 -15.96 7.14 22.34
CA LEU A 452 -15.99 5.96 21.47
C LEU A 452 -16.01 6.32 19.97
N ASP A 453 -17.00 7.10 19.52
CA ASP A 453 -17.16 7.47 18.11
C ASP A 453 -15.93 8.19 17.53
N ALA A 454 -15.37 9.13 18.30
CA ALA A 454 -14.19 9.87 17.88
C ALA A 454 -12.95 8.99 17.84
N MET A 455 -12.79 8.07 18.80
CA MET A 455 -11.66 7.15 18.84
C MET A 455 -11.76 6.06 17.77
N ASN A 456 -12.96 5.66 17.37
CA ASN A 456 -13.19 4.70 16.27
C ASN A 456 -12.85 5.27 14.89
N ALA A 457 -12.87 6.59 14.73
CA ALA A 457 -12.42 7.24 13.52
C ALA A 457 -10.89 7.20 13.33
N ILE A 458 -10.13 6.82 14.37
CA ILE A 458 -8.67 6.86 14.38
C ILE A 458 -8.09 5.55 13.81
N PRO A 459 -7.09 5.61 12.92
CA PRO A 459 -6.41 4.42 12.44
C PRO A 459 -5.75 3.60 13.55
N ASP A 460 -5.79 2.27 13.41
CA ASP A 460 -5.23 1.31 14.37
C ASP A 460 -3.79 1.67 14.74
N GLN A 461 -3.01 2.09 13.75
CA GLN A 461 -1.62 2.49 13.92
C GLN A 461 -1.45 3.61 14.95
N GLN A 462 -2.24 4.67 14.87
CA GLN A 462 -2.10 5.81 15.78
C GLN A 462 -2.54 5.45 17.19
N LEU A 463 -3.66 4.72 17.31
CA LEU A 463 -4.19 4.27 18.60
C LEU A 463 -3.21 3.31 19.30
N LEU A 464 -2.77 2.27 18.62
CA LEU A 464 -1.88 1.25 19.19
C LEU A 464 -0.49 1.80 19.49
N SER A 465 0.01 2.74 18.68
CA SER A 465 1.26 3.46 19.01
C SER A 465 1.16 4.16 20.37
N ARG A 466 0.01 4.75 20.70
CA ARG A 466 -0.20 5.41 22.00
C ARG A 466 -0.40 4.41 23.13
N LEU A 467 -1.28 3.43 22.94
CA LEU A 467 -1.56 2.41 23.96
C LEU A 467 -0.29 1.65 24.36
N LEU A 468 0.46 1.14 23.39
CA LEU A 468 1.66 0.35 23.64
C LEU A 468 2.78 1.19 24.25
N SER A 469 3.00 2.42 23.77
CA SER A 469 4.07 3.29 24.30
C SER A 469 3.82 3.81 25.72
N HIS A 470 2.56 3.87 26.15
CA HIS A 470 2.18 4.24 27.52
C HIS A 470 2.03 3.05 28.45
N THR A 471 2.20 1.82 27.96
CA THR A 471 2.17 0.62 28.80
C THR A 471 3.35 0.64 29.76
N ARG A 472 3.09 0.44 31.06
CA ARG A 472 4.16 0.34 32.08
C ARG A 472 4.86 -1.01 31.92
N HIS A 473 6.14 -0.97 31.56
CA HIS A 473 7.00 -2.15 31.47
C HIS A 473 8.37 -1.84 32.09
N GLU A 474 9.12 -2.86 32.47
CA GLU A 474 10.47 -2.68 32.98
C GLU A 474 11.47 -2.48 31.83
N LYS A 475 12.69 -2.07 32.15
CA LYS A 475 13.76 -2.00 31.14
C LYS A 475 14.10 -3.42 30.70
N GLY A 476 14.00 -3.71 29.41
CA GLY A 476 14.21 -5.07 28.90
C GLY A 476 12.94 -5.90 28.81
N THR A 477 11.78 -5.26 28.67
CA THR A 477 10.50 -5.90 28.36
C THR A 477 9.92 -5.21 27.12
N TRP A 478 9.29 -5.96 26.23
CA TRP A 478 8.56 -5.43 25.08
C TRP A 478 7.06 -5.37 25.38
N ALA A 479 6.35 -4.48 24.71
CA ALA A 479 4.89 -4.49 24.69
C ALA A 479 4.39 -4.79 23.28
N ARG A 480 3.34 -5.60 23.14
CA ARG A 480 2.70 -5.87 21.85
C ARG A 480 1.18 -5.94 21.95
N SER A 481 0.51 -5.77 20.82
CA SER A 481 -0.90 -6.15 20.69
C SER A 481 -1.05 -7.66 20.51
N ALA A 482 -2.27 -8.18 20.69
CA ALA A 482 -2.68 -9.47 20.16
C ALA A 482 -2.53 -9.52 18.61
N ILE A 483 -2.43 -10.73 18.06
CA ILE A 483 -2.37 -10.96 16.62
C ILE A 483 -3.79 -11.06 16.04
N PHE A 484 -4.01 -10.37 14.92
CA PHE A 484 -5.22 -10.44 14.11
C PHE A 484 -4.88 -10.96 12.72
N MET A 485 -5.56 -12.00 12.27
CA MET A 485 -5.31 -12.68 11.01
C MET A 485 -6.41 -12.36 10.01
N ARG A 486 -5.97 -12.02 8.80
CA ARG A 486 -6.84 -11.76 7.66
C ARG A 486 -6.57 -12.77 6.55
N PRO A 487 -7.57 -13.52 6.07
CA PRO A 487 -7.38 -14.45 4.96
C PRO A 487 -7.30 -13.68 3.64
N PHE A 488 -6.70 -14.26 2.59
CA PHE A 488 -6.52 -13.57 1.31
C PHE A 488 -7.83 -13.04 0.70
N HIS A 489 -8.95 -13.76 0.83
CA HIS A 489 -10.24 -13.30 0.30
C HIS A 489 -10.74 -12.01 0.95
N ALA A 490 -10.35 -11.73 2.20
CA ALA A 490 -10.71 -10.50 2.89
C ALA A 490 -9.86 -9.30 2.43
N THR A 491 -8.80 -9.55 1.66
CA THR A 491 -7.97 -8.49 1.09
C THR A 491 -8.48 -8.03 -0.28
N THR A 492 -9.45 -8.71 -0.88
CA THR A 492 -10.00 -8.37 -2.21
C THR A 492 -11.38 -7.76 -2.09
N THR A 493 -11.72 -6.82 -2.98
CA THR A 493 -13.04 -6.19 -2.97
C THR A 493 -14.13 -7.15 -3.47
N ALA A 494 -13.75 -8.09 -4.33
CA ALA A 494 -14.66 -9.06 -4.93
C ALA A 494 -15.23 -10.09 -3.95
N PHE A 495 -14.49 -10.46 -2.90
CA PHE A 495 -14.91 -11.55 -1.99
C PHE A 495 -15.25 -11.08 -0.57
N SER A 496 -14.50 -10.10 -0.03
CA SER A 496 -14.65 -9.62 1.35
C SER A 496 -16.10 -9.42 1.78
N ARG A 497 -16.93 -8.80 0.93
CA ARG A 497 -18.33 -8.45 1.23
C ARG A 497 -19.35 -9.57 1.00
N TYR A 498 -18.99 -10.61 0.26
CA TYR A 498 -19.93 -11.66 -0.18
C TYR A 498 -19.58 -13.07 0.30
N TYR A 499 -18.49 -13.21 1.06
CA TYR A 499 -18.00 -14.49 1.54
C TYR A 499 -19.04 -15.28 2.37
N GLU A 500 -19.16 -16.57 2.06
CA GLU A 500 -20.03 -17.54 2.73
C GLU A 500 -19.21 -18.79 3.08
N ARG A 501 -19.53 -19.47 4.19
CA ARG A 501 -18.80 -20.67 4.66
C ARG A 501 -19.02 -21.89 3.79
N ALA A 502 -20.11 -21.90 3.01
CA ALA A 502 -20.51 -23.04 2.21
C ALA A 502 -19.37 -23.48 1.27
N ALA A 503 -19.00 -24.76 1.33
CA ALA A 503 -17.80 -25.27 0.66
C ALA A 503 -17.86 -25.15 -0.87
N ASP A 504 -19.07 -25.20 -1.45
CA ASP A 504 -19.35 -24.98 -2.87
C ASP A 504 -19.27 -23.49 -3.27
N ARG A 505 -19.29 -22.58 -2.29
CA ARG A 505 -19.16 -21.12 -2.47
C ARG A 505 -17.85 -20.56 -1.93
N ALA A 506 -16.90 -21.42 -1.59
CA ALA A 506 -15.57 -20.98 -1.18
C ALA A 506 -14.93 -20.13 -2.31
N PRO A 507 -14.26 -19.00 -2.00
CA PRO A 507 -13.71 -18.10 -3.01
C PRO A 507 -12.84 -18.78 -4.07
N ALA A 508 -12.00 -19.75 -3.66
CA ALA A 508 -11.17 -20.50 -4.59
C ALA A 508 -12.02 -21.35 -5.56
N ARG A 509 -13.08 -22.00 -5.07
CA ARG A 509 -14.02 -22.77 -5.90
C ARG A 509 -14.76 -21.87 -6.88
N GLU A 510 -15.15 -20.68 -6.46
CA GLU A 510 -15.78 -19.72 -7.36
C GLU A 510 -14.86 -19.34 -8.53
N ILE A 511 -13.57 -19.08 -8.26
CA ILE A 511 -12.57 -18.82 -9.31
C ILE A 511 -12.37 -20.05 -10.20
N GLU A 512 -12.24 -21.25 -9.63
CA GLU A 512 -12.13 -22.49 -10.40
C GLU A 512 -13.34 -22.68 -11.34
N ASP A 513 -14.55 -22.40 -10.87
CA ASP A 513 -15.76 -22.51 -11.69
C ASP A 513 -15.81 -21.42 -12.76
N ARG A 514 -15.35 -20.20 -12.48
CA ARG A 514 -15.16 -19.16 -13.52
C ARG A 514 -14.21 -19.63 -14.61
N ILE A 515 -13.09 -20.26 -14.25
CA ILE A 515 -12.12 -20.83 -15.20
C ILE A 515 -12.75 -21.95 -16.03
N ARG A 516 -13.42 -22.92 -15.39
CA ARG A 516 -14.10 -24.03 -16.09
C ARG A 516 -15.16 -23.52 -17.06
N ARG A 517 -15.99 -22.56 -16.65
CA ARG A 517 -17.01 -21.93 -17.49
C ARG A 517 -16.40 -21.19 -18.68
N ALA A 518 -15.34 -20.42 -18.45
CA ALA A 518 -14.64 -19.70 -19.49
C ALA A 518 -14.01 -20.65 -20.53
N ALA A 519 -13.35 -21.71 -20.07
CA ALA A 519 -12.76 -22.74 -20.92
C ALA A 519 -13.80 -23.49 -21.77
N GLY A 520 -14.99 -23.75 -21.20
CA GLY A 520 -16.11 -24.41 -21.89
C GLY A 520 -16.93 -23.50 -22.82
N THR A 521 -16.70 -22.18 -22.79
CA THR A 521 -17.39 -21.23 -23.67
C THR A 521 -16.62 -21.09 -24.99
N GLU A 522 -17.34 -21.16 -26.12
CA GLU A 522 -16.77 -20.92 -27.45
C GLU A 522 -16.06 -19.56 -27.50
N PRO A 523 -14.85 -19.44 -28.09
CA PRO A 523 -14.06 -18.20 -28.08
C PRO A 523 -14.85 -16.95 -28.51
N GLU A 524 -15.68 -17.07 -29.55
CA GLU A 524 -16.49 -15.98 -30.10
C GLU A 524 -17.60 -15.49 -29.16
N ARG A 525 -17.99 -16.31 -28.18
CA ARG A 525 -19.05 -15.99 -27.20
C ARG A 525 -18.50 -15.55 -25.85
N ARG A 526 -17.18 -15.49 -25.69
CA ARG A 526 -16.56 -15.10 -24.42
C ARG A 526 -16.71 -13.59 -24.22
N THR A 527 -17.08 -13.23 -23.00
CA THR A 527 -16.92 -11.85 -22.49
C THR A 527 -15.43 -11.52 -22.33
N SER A 528 -15.11 -10.23 -22.17
CA SER A 528 -13.72 -9.78 -21.97
C SER A 528 -13.04 -10.50 -20.78
N ASP A 529 -13.72 -10.59 -19.64
CA ASP A 529 -13.24 -11.29 -18.43
C ASP A 529 -13.01 -12.80 -18.68
N GLN A 530 -13.92 -13.44 -19.43
CA GLN A 530 -13.80 -14.87 -19.75
C GLN A 530 -12.61 -15.19 -20.65
N HIS A 531 -12.12 -14.25 -21.46
CA HIS A 531 -10.91 -14.49 -22.25
C HIS A 531 -9.70 -14.71 -21.33
N GLY A 532 -9.58 -13.89 -20.30
CA GLY A 532 -8.58 -14.03 -19.24
C GLY A 532 -8.60 -15.38 -18.54
N TRP A 533 -9.76 -15.72 -18.00
CA TRP A 533 -9.94 -16.95 -17.23
C TRP A 533 -9.83 -18.23 -18.08
N ALA A 534 -10.12 -18.17 -19.38
CA ALA A 534 -10.02 -19.34 -20.25
C ALA A 534 -8.58 -19.85 -20.44
N GLU A 535 -7.58 -18.99 -20.24
CA GLU A 535 -6.15 -19.34 -20.34
C GLU A 535 -5.55 -19.77 -18.99
N ALA A 536 -6.27 -19.54 -17.89
CA ALA A 536 -5.79 -19.85 -16.54
C ALA A 536 -5.81 -21.36 -16.27
N ARG A 537 -4.81 -21.83 -15.51
CA ARG A 537 -4.72 -23.23 -15.05
C ARG A 537 -5.40 -23.40 -13.69
N ILE A 538 -5.76 -24.64 -13.36
CA ILE A 538 -6.25 -25.04 -12.04
C ILE A 538 -5.34 -26.17 -11.49
N PRO A 539 -4.81 -26.04 -10.25
CA PRO A 539 -4.79 -24.82 -9.44
C PRO A 539 -3.82 -23.78 -10.03
N ASN A 540 -4.04 -22.51 -9.72
CA ASN A 540 -3.10 -21.41 -9.98
C ASN A 540 -2.73 -20.67 -8.69
N ALA A 541 -1.74 -19.78 -8.75
CA ALA A 541 -1.26 -19.01 -7.61
C ALA A 541 -2.38 -18.25 -6.88
N TYR A 542 -3.36 -17.70 -7.63
CA TYR A 542 -4.48 -16.96 -7.04
C TYR A 542 -5.38 -17.87 -6.19
N THR A 543 -5.79 -19.02 -6.74
CA THR A 543 -6.56 -20.04 -5.97
C THR A 543 -5.77 -20.59 -4.79
N GLN A 544 -4.44 -20.75 -4.94
CA GLN A 544 -3.58 -21.23 -3.86
C GLN A 544 -3.48 -20.24 -2.70
N LEU A 545 -3.37 -18.93 -2.97
CA LEU A 545 -3.44 -17.91 -1.93
C LEU A 545 -4.80 -17.88 -1.24
N LEU A 546 -5.90 -18.00 -2.00
CA LEU A 546 -7.25 -18.05 -1.42
C LEU A 546 -7.42 -19.21 -0.44
N ASP A 547 -6.84 -20.38 -0.74
CA ASP A 547 -6.96 -21.57 0.09
C ASP A 547 -5.91 -21.69 1.21
N ASN A 548 -4.76 -21.00 1.11
CA ASN A 548 -3.59 -21.32 1.95
C ASN A 548 -2.80 -20.11 2.50
N ALA A 549 -3.27 -18.87 2.32
CA ALA A 549 -2.55 -17.69 2.79
C ALA A 549 -3.35 -16.85 3.78
N TRP A 550 -2.73 -16.60 4.93
CA TRP A 550 -3.17 -15.64 5.93
C TRP A 550 -2.16 -14.50 6.07
N PHE A 551 -2.66 -13.32 6.41
CA PHE A 551 -1.88 -12.13 6.70
C PHE A 551 -2.11 -11.72 8.15
N ALA A 552 -1.13 -11.94 9.01
CA ALA A 552 -1.25 -11.75 10.45
C ALA A 552 -0.63 -10.43 10.90
N GLY A 553 -1.47 -9.48 11.33
CA GLY A 553 -1.07 -8.15 11.77
C GLY A 553 -0.97 -8.03 13.29
N PHE A 554 0.08 -7.36 13.77
CA PHE A 554 0.22 -6.94 15.16
C PHE A 554 1.18 -5.73 15.27
N TYR A 555 1.26 -5.15 16.46
CA TYR A 555 2.15 -4.03 16.76
C TYR A 555 3.04 -4.39 17.94
N ALA A 556 4.32 -4.02 17.88
CA ALA A 556 5.28 -4.27 18.95
C ALA A 556 6.17 -3.04 19.16
N ILE A 557 6.55 -2.78 20.41
CA ILE A 557 7.40 -1.67 20.81
C ILE A 557 8.42 -2.08 21.88
N THR A 558 9.60 -1.48 21.79
CA THR A 558 10.74 -1.70 22.70
C THR A 558 11.09 -0.48 23.56
N VAL A 559 10.52 0.68 23.23
CA VAL A 559 10.80 1.97 23.89
C VAL A 559 9.63 2.45 24.72
N GLN A 560 9.94 2.99 25.90
CA GLN A 560 8.97 3.66 26.74
C GLN A 560 8.72 5.06 26.19
N LYS A 561 7.46 5.33 25.80
CA LYS A 561 6.96 6.62 25.31
C LYS A 561 7.55 7.07 23.96
N LEU A 562 6.72 7.01 22.92
CA LEU A 562 7.00 7.64 21.63
C LEU A 562 6.52 9.09 21.61
N ASP A 563 7.26 9.95 20.94
CA ASP A 563 6.86 11.34 20.71
C ASP A 563 5.53 11.45 19.94
N GLN A 564 4.87 12.59 20.06
CA GLN A 564 3.54 12.78 19.49
C GLN A 564 3.49 12.74 17.94
N GLY A 565 4.64 12.78 17.26
CA GLY A 565 4.73 12.65 15.80
C GLY A 565 5.15 11.27 15.28
N ILE A 566 5.56 10.34 16.17
CA ILE A 566 6.13 9.04 15.78
C ILE A 566 5.06 7.95 15.89
N ALA A 567 4.94 7.12 14.87
CA ALA A 567 4.03 5.97 14.84
C ALA A 567 4.82 4.67 14.68
N LEU A 568 4.35 3.61 15.34
CA LEU A 568 4.85 2.25 15.15
C LEU A 568 4.37 1.70 13.80
N PRO A 569 5.21 0.97 13.05
CA PRO A 569 4.74 0.22 11.91
C PRO A 569 3.85 -0.93 12.37
N ARG A 570 2.84 -1.28 11.57
CA ARG A 570 2.17 -2.58 11.73
C ARG A 570 3.12 -3.65 11.22
N LEU A 571 3.44 -4.62 12.07
CA LEU A 571 4.14 -5.82 11.65
C LEU A 571 3.11 -6.78 11.07
N GLU A 572 3.31 -7.21 9.83
CA GLU A 572 2.40 -8.10 9.13
C GLU A 572 3.14 -9.33 8.61
N LEU A 573 2.75 -10.51 9.06
CA LEU A 573 3.36 -11.79 8.68
C LEU A 573 2.57 -12.44 7.54
N LEU A 574 3.29 -13.00 6.57
CA LEU A 574 2.73 -13.97 5.64
C LEU A 574 2.72 -15.35 6.30
N VAL A 575 1.54 -15.91 6.55
CA VAL A 575 1.36 -17.16 7.28
C VAL A 575 0.80 -18.25 6.34
N PRO A 576 1.56 -19.31 6.05
CA PRO A 576 1.12 -20.40 5.19
C PRO A 576 0.24 -21.38 5.97
N ALA A 577 -1.07 -21.20 5.91
CA ALA A 577 -2.04 -22.08 6.57
C ALA A 577 -3.35 -22.13 5.79
N ALA A 578 -4.05 -23.27 5.88
CA ALA A 578 -5.34 -23.45 5.24
C ALA A 578 -6.35 -22.39 5.72
N THR A 579 -7.10 -21.78 4.79
CA THR A 579 -8.08 -20.72 5.09
C THR A 579 -9.48 -21.26 5.36
N GLY A 580 -9.78 -22.52 4.98
CA GLY A 580 -11.10 -23.11 5.16
C GLY A 580 -11.60 -23.09 6.61
N GLU A 581 -12.91 -22.89 6.82
CA GLU A 581 -13.54 -22.54 8.11
C GLU A 581 -13.63 -23.68 9.16
N THR A 582 -12.70 -24.65 9.13
CA THR A 582 -12.65 -25.74 10.12
C THR A 582 -11.24 -25.86 10.69
N GLY A 583 -11.13 -25.97 12.02
CA GLY A 583 -9.84 -26.09 12.73
C GLY A 583 -9.52 -24.89 13.63
N ALA A 584 -8.41 -24.99 14.36
CA ALA A 584 -7.97 -24.00 15.34
C ALA A 584 -7.21 -22.83 14.72
N PHE A 585 -6.94 -21.81 15.53
CA PHE A 585 -6.00 -20.73 15.21
C PHE A 585 -4.66 -21.28 14.70
N PRO A 586 -4.19 -20.87 13.50
CA PRO A 586 -3.00 -21.45 12.88
C PRO A 586 -1.74 -21.31 13.74
N GLN A 587 -1.17 -22.42 14.21
CA GLN A 587 0.00 -22.39 15.10
C GLN A 587 1.27 -21.83 14.43
N ALA A 588 1.39 -21.96 13.11
CA ALA A 588 2.52 -21.44 12.34
C ALA A 588 2.78 -19.95 12.57
N VAL A 589 1.74 -19.17 12.88
CA VAL A 589 1.89 -17.72 13.17
C VAL A 589 2.79 -17.46 14.36
N PHE A 590 2.81 -18.34 15.37
CA PHE A 590 3.64 -18.16 16.56
C PHE A 590 5.11 -18.37 16.23
N GLU A 591 5.44 -19.38 15.42
CA GLU A 591 6.81 -19.61 14.96
C GLU A 591 7.34 -18.41 14.14
N HIS A 592 6.52 -17.92 13.20
CA HIS A 592 6.89 -16.75 12.38
C HIS A 592 6.99 -15.47 13.22
N ARG A 593 6.08 -15.26 14.18
CA ARG A 593 6.14 -14.15 15.14
C ARG A 593 7.43 -14.21 15.93
N ASP A 594 7.76 -15.36 16.51
CA ASP A 594 8.92 -15.48 17.41
C ASP A 594 10.24 -15.31 16.65
N ARG A 595 10.34 -15.84 15.43
CA ARG A 595 11.47 -15.56 14.52
C ARG A 595 11.57 -14.08 14.18
N LEU A 596 10.46 -13.41 13.85
CA LEU A 596 10.46 -11.98 13.56
C LEU A 596 10.88 -11.15 14.79
N LEU A 597 10.36 -11.44 15.98
CA LEU A 597 10.74 -10.73 17.21
C LEU A 597 12.22 -10.94 17.53
N THR A 598 12.75 -12.15 17.33
CA THR A 598 14.18 -12.46 17.47
C THR A 598 15.03 -11.69 16.45
N ALA A 599 14.58 -11.61 15.19
CA ALA A 599 15.23 -10.80 14.16
C ALA A 599 15.27 -9.32 14.55
N LEU A 600 14.15 -8.77 15.04
CA LEU A 600 14.06 -7.38 15.50
C LEU A 600 14.94 -7.12 16.73
N ALA A 601 15.04 -8.07 17.67
CA ALA A 601 15.94 -7.98 18.81
C ALA A 601 17.41 -7.98 18.37
N THR A 602 17.73 -8.80 17.35
CA THR A 602 19.08 -8.94 16.80
C THR A 602 19.53 -7.73 15.99
N THR A 603 18.65 -7.18 15.15
CA THR A 603 19.00 -6.06 14.26
C THR A 603 18.71 -4.69 14.85
N GLY A 604 17.81 -4.62 15.83
CA GLY A 604 17.32 -3.39 16.42
C GLY A 604 16.39 -2.58 15.51
N TYR A 605 16.13 -1.36 15.95
CA TYR A 605 15.30 -0.37 15.26
C TYR A 605 16.14 0.85 14.85
N GLY A 606 15.73 1.48 13.77
CA GLY A 606 16.28 2.69 13.21
C GLY A 606 15.27 3.82 13.18
N VAL A 607 15.76 5.02 12.94
CA VAL A 607 14.96 6.23 12.79
C VAL A 607 15.17 6.75 11.38
N SER A 608 14.12 6.72 10.56
CA SER A 608 14.15 7.29 9.21
C SER A 608 13.68 8.74 9.24
N GLN A 609 14.42 9.63 8.57
CA GLN A 609 14.12 11.07 8.48
C GLN A 609 13.52 11.49 7.13
N ASP A 610 13.30 10.57 6.18
CA ASP A 610 13.23 10.92 4.76
C ASP A 610 11.86 10.83 4.06
N HIS A 611 10.73 10.79 4.78
CA HIS A 611 9.41 10.90 4.13
C HIS A 611 9.01 12.34 3.79
N ASN A 612 9.93 13.08 3.15
CA ASN A 612 9.70 14.40 2.59
C ASN A 612 9.97 14.39 1.09
N MET A 613 8.99 13.97 0.29
CA MET A 613 8.99 14.38 -1.12
C MET A 613 8.75 15.90 -1.26
N PHE A 614 8.09 16.54 -0.29
CA PHE A 614 7.74 17.96 -0.34
C PHE A 614 7.69 18.60 1.06
N GLY A 615 8.81 19.18 1.51
CA GLY A 615 8.89 20.39 2.36
C GLY A 615 8.26 20.46 3.77
N ALA A 616 7.41 19.54 4.21
CA ALA A 616 6.81 19.59 5.56
C ALA A 616 7.85 19.26 6.64
N ALA A 617 7.64 19.71 7.89
CA ALA A 617 8.51 19.31 9.00
C ALA A 617 8.60 17.77 9.07
N GLY A 618 9.81 17.23 8.95
CA GLY A 618 10.05 15.80 8.71
C GLY A 618 9.33 14.91 9.72
N ARG A 619 8.54 13.96 9.22
CA ARG A 619 7.98 12.89 10.06
C ARG A 619 9.09 11.89 10.34
N ILE A 620 9.42 11.76 11.61
CA ILE A 620 10.39 10.79 12.10
C ILE A 620 9.66 9.46 12.27
N ASP A 621 10.01 8.45 11.47
CA ASP A 621 9.42 7.11 11.58
C ASP A 621 10.38 6.14 12.27
N PHE A 622 9.83 5.39 13.23
CA PHE A 622 10.54 4.37 13.99
C PHE A 622 10.35 3.02 13.30
N ILE A 623 11.39 2.47 12.67
CA ILE A 623 11.26 1.31 11.77
C ILE A 623 12.34 0.26 12.07
N PRO A 624 12.16 -1.01 11.67
CA PRO A 624 13.23 -2.00 11.75
C PRO A 624 14.53 -1.49 11.08
N ALA A 625 15.67 -1.65 11.76
CA ALA A 625 16.93 -1.05 11.29
C ALA A 625 17.36 -1.56 9.90
N MET A 626 17.02 -2.82 9.58
CA MET A 626 17.31 -3.39 8.26
C MET A 626 16.53 -2.72 7.13
N LEU A 627 15.32 -2.21 7.39
CA LEU A 627 14.57 -1.44 6.40
C LEU A 627 15.18 -0.07 6.15
N GLN A 628 15.66 0.60 7.20
CA GLN A 628 16.39 1.86 7.02
C GLN A 628 17.60 1.67 6.10
N LYS A 629 18.39 0.59 6.32
CA LYS A 629 19.53 0.27 5.46
C LYS A 629 19.11 -0.05 4.03
N ALA A 630 18.03 -0.81 3.85
CA ALA A 630 17.50 -1.12 2.53
C ALA A 630 17.07 0.14 1.77
N HIS A 631 16.40 1.06 2.48
CA HIS A 631 15.98 2.37 1.97
C HIS A 631 17.15 3.21 1.47
N ASP A 632 18.19 3.36 2.29
CA ASP A 632 19.39 4.12 1.94
C ASP A 632 20.08 3.54 0.68
N VAL A 633 20.15 2.21 0.59
CA VAL A 633 20.75 1.50 -0.54
C VAL A 633 19.91 1.64 -1.81
N VAL A 634 18.59 1.41 -1.73
CA VAL A 634 17.72 1.45 -2.91
C VAL A 634 17.58 2.88 -3.43
N PHE A 635 17.53 3.89 -2.55
CA PHE A 635 17.45 5.29 -2.96
C PHE A 635 18.70 5.74 -3.71
N GLY A 636 19.89 5.41 -3.17
CA GLY A 636 21.15 5.66 -3.85
C GLY A 636 21.21 4.98 -5.21
N PHE A 637 20.77 3.72 -5.29
CA PHE A 637 20.76 2.96 -6.52
C PHE A 637 19.76 3.50 -7.56
N ALA A 638 18.56 3.88 -7.15
CA ALA A 638 17.54 4.44 -8.02
C ALA A 638 18.02 5.73 -8.71
N ARG A 639 18.76 6.58 -7.97
CA ARG A 639 19.38 7.80 -8.52
C ARG A 639 20.43 7.47 -9.59
N ASP A 640 21.30 6.50 -9.33
CA ASP A 640 22.34 6.07 -10.28
C ASP A 640 21.71 5.43 -11.53
N MET A 641 20.68 4.62 -11.34
CA MET A 641 19.91 4.00 -12.41
C MET A 641 19.22 5.04 -13.30
N LYS A 642 18.69 6.11 -12.71
CA LYS A 642 18.07 7.21 -13.46
C LYS A 642 19.02 7.88 -14.44
N LEU A 643 20.23 8.19 -13.98
CA LEU A 643 21.26 8.78 -14.83
C LEU A 643 21.61 7.86 -16.02
N ARG A 644 21.84 6.58 -15.74
CA ARG A 644 22.29 5.62 -16.77
C ARG A 644 21.18 5.16 -17.72
N ALA A 645 19.95 5.03 -17.23
CA ALA A 645 18.79 4.73 -18.07
C ALA A 645 18.52 5.88 -19.06
N GLY A 646 18.72 7.13 -18.64
CA GLY A 646 18.72 8.29 -19.52
C GLY A 646 19.74 8.14 -20.65
N GLU A 647 21.02 7.91 -20.33
CA GLU A 647 22.10 7.71 -21.32
C GLU A 647 21.82 6.55 -22.29
N TYR A 648 21.20 5.47 -21.82
CA TYR A 648 20.84 4.32 -22.66
C TYR A 648 19.72 4.67 -23.65
N LEU A 649 18.64 5.29 -23.15
CA LEU A 649 17.50 5.67 -23.97
C LEU A 649 17.86 6.78 -24.97
N ASP A 650 18.68 7.74 -24.55
CA ASP A 650 19.23 8.77 -25.44
C ASP A 650 20.04 8.15 -26.58
N ARG A 651 20.86 7.13 -26.29
CA ARG A 651 21.60 6.39 -27.34
C ARG A 651 20.67 5.67 -28.32
N LEU A 652 19.63 4.98 -27.84
CA LEU A 652 18.65 4.32 -28.71
C LEU A 652 17.92 5.32 -29.60
N LEU A 653 17.46 6.42 -29.02
CA LEU A 653 16.74 7.48 -29.71
C LEU A 653 17.66 8.21 -30.71
N ALA A 654 18.91 8.50 -30.34
CA ALA A 654 19.90 9.09 -31.23
C ALA A 654 20.23 8.18 -32.43
N ASN A 655 20.28 6.86 -32.24
CA ASN A 655 20.49 5.91 -33.34
C ASN A 655 19.30 5.89 -34.31
N GLU A 656 18.06 5.93 -33.81
CA GLU A 656 16.84 5.95 -34.63
C GLU A 656 16.65 7.31 -35.33
N VAL A 657 16.89 8.43 -34.64
CA VAL A 657 16.84 9.78 -35.23
C VAL A 657 17.98 9.98 -36.22
N GLY A 658 19.18 9.50 -35.89
CA GLY A 658 20.35 9.55 -36.76
C GLY A 658 20.17 8.74 -38.04
N SER A 659 19.56 7.55 -37.97
CA SER A 659 19.25 6.75 -39.16
C SER A 659 18.21 7.44 -40.06
N ARG A 660 17.17 8.05 -39.48
CA ARG A 660 16.13 8.79 -40.22
C ARG A 660 16.61 10.14 -40.78
N ARG A 661 17.49 10.87 -40.07
CA ARG A 661 18.13 12.10 -40.56
C ARG A 661 19.05 11.82 -41.75
N ARG A 662 19.80 10.71 -41.74
CA ARG A 662 20.60 10.27 -42.92
C ARG A 662 19.74 9.98 -44.15
N GLN A 663 18.46 9.69 -43.97
CA GLN A 663 17.48 9.47 -45.04
C GLN A 663 16.72 10.75 -45.45
N ASN A 664 17.09 11.94 -44.94
CA ASN A 664 16.40 13.22 -45.18
C ASN A 664 14.90 13.21 -44.81
N ILE A 665 14.49 12.31 -43.92
CA ILE A 665 13.11 12.23 -43.45
C ILE A 665 12.93 13.26 -42.33
N ARG A 666 12.06 14.26 -42.53
CA ARG A 666 11.63 15.14 -41.44
C ARG A 666 10.96 14.29 -40.35
N VAL A 667 11.53 14.33 -39.15
CA VAL A 667 11.01 13.57 -38.00
C VAL A 667 9.67 14.20 -37.59
N ARG A 668 8.57 13.52 -37.93
CA ARG A 668 7.21 13.86 -37.51
C ARG A 668 6.81 13.03 -36.27
N PRO A 669 5.77 13.44 -35.53
CA PRO A 669 5.18 12.59 -34.51
C PRO A 669 4.84 11.21 -35.09
N TRP A 670 5.15 10.16 -34.34
CA TRP A 670 4.80 8.81 -34.74
C TRP A 670 3.29 8.64 -34.64
N LYS A 671 2.71 7.97 -35.64
CA LYS A 671 1.35 7.46 -35.52
C LYS A 671 1.34 6.30 -34.51
N PRO A 672 0.20 6.02 -33.84
CA PRO A 672 0.08 4.88 -32.93
C PRO A 672 0.60 3.57 -33.53
N GLU A 673 0.31 3.31 -34.81
CA GLU A 673 0.79 2.14 -35.57
C GLU A 673 2.32 2.08 -35.71
N GLU A 674 2.99 3.23 -35.84
CA GLU A 674 4.45 3.30 -35.96
C GLU A 674 5.14 3.11 -34.61
N LEU A 675 4.49 3.56 -33.53
CA LEU A 675 4.90 3.31 -32.16
C LEU A 675 4.77 1.83 -31.82
N GLN A 676 3.65 1.20 -32.19
CA GLN A 676 3.46 -0.23 -32.05
C GLN A 676 4.52 -1.02 -32.84
N ALA A 677 4.75 -0.67 -34.12
CA ALA A 677 5.75 -1.34 -34.95
C ALA A 677 7.19 -1.16 -34.43
N TRP A 678 7.50 -0.04 -33.79
CA TRP A 678 8.79 0.15 -33.12
C TRP A 678 8.88 -0.61 -31.80
N HIS A 679 7.81 -0.59 -30.99
CA HIS A 679 7.71 -1.38 -29.76
C HIS A 679 7.91 -2.87 -30.06
N ASP A 680 7.27 -3.39 -31.12
CA ASP A 680 7.40 -4.78 -31.55
C ASP A 680 8.83 -5.09 -32.00
N ARG A 681 9.47 -4.18 -32.76
CA ARG A 681 10.89 -4.31 -33.15
C ARG A 681 11.83 -4.32 -31.94
N ILE A 682 11.61 -3.44 -30.96
CA ILE A 682 12.41 -3.42 -29.72
C ILE A 682 12.15 -4.68 -28.91
N SER A 683 10.91 -5.12 -28.79
CA SER A 683 10.55 -6.34 -28.06
C SER A 683 11.16 -7.58 -28.72
N GLN A 684 11.15 -7.68 -30.05
CA GLN A 684 11.83 -8.74 -30.80
C GLN A 684 13.36 -8.66 -30.67
N ALA A 685 13.94 -7.45 -30.67
CA ALA A 685 15.37 -7.25 -30.40
C ALA A 685 15.73 -7.67 -28.96
N ARG A 686 14.85 -7.41 -27.98
CA ARG A 686 15.02 -7.85 -26.58
C ARG A 686 14.97 -9.37 -26.45
N VAL A 687 14.04 -10.03 -27.14
CA VAL A 687 13.96 -11.50 -27.18
C VAL A 687 15.23 -12.10 -27.80
N SER A 688 15.68 -11.56 -28.94
CA SER A 688 16.88 -12.06 -29.62
C SER A 688 18.20 -11.79 -28.88
N GLN A 689 18.32 -10.65 -28.17
CA GLN A 689 19.47 -10.40 -27.28
C GLN A 689 19.45 -11.29 -26.03
N GLY A 690 18.28 -11.58 -25.46
CA GLY A 690 18.12 -12.54 -24.37
C GLY A 690 18.53 -13.97 -24.76
N ASP A 691 18.23 -14.38 -26.00
CA ASP A 691 18.67 -15.67 -26.53
C ASP A 691 20.17 -15.71 -26.86
N GLN A 692 20.76 -14.60 -27.32
CA GLN A 692 22.21 -14.50 -27.50
C GLN A 692 22.98 -14.56 -26.16
N ALA A 693 22.47 -13.96 -25.09
CA ALA A 693 23.07 -14.06 -23.76
C ALA A 693 23.04 -15.52 -23.23
N ARG A 694 22.01 -16.30 -23.55
CA ARG A 694 21.94 -17.75 -23.27
C ARG A 694 22.95 -18.57 -24.06
N ILE A 695 23.27 -18.17 -25.29
CA ILE A 695 24.26 -18.86 -26.14
C ILE A 695 25.69 -18.55 -25.67
N VAL A 696 25.96 -17.30 -25.27
CA VAL A 696 27.27 -16.91 -24.73
C VAL A 696 27.51 -17.52 -23.34
N GLY A 697 26.46 -17.64 -22.51
CA GLY A 697 26.54 -18.31 -21.20
C GLY A 697 26.79 -19.83 -21.26
N LYS A 698 26.52 -20.50 -22.39
CA LYS A 698 26.85 -21.93 -22.60
C LYS A 698 28.24 -22.17 -23.19
N ASN A 699 28.86 -21.14 -23.77
CA ASN A 699 30.18 -21.24 -24.39
C ASN A 699 31.29 -20.62 -23.53
N GLY A 700 30.96 -20.16 -22.31
CA GLY A 700 31.88 -19.58 -21.33
C GLY A 700 31.92 -20.30 -19.98
N SER A 701 31.47 -21.56 -19.93
CA SER A 701 31.65 -22.47 -18.79
C SER A 701 32.81 -23.42 -19.03
#